data_AF-A0A4S2J3G4-F1
#
_entry.id   AF-A0A4S2J3G4-F1
#
_cell.length_a   1.000
_cell.length_b   1.000
_cell.length_c   1.000
_cell.angle_alpha   90.00
_cell.angle_beta   90.00
_cell.angle_gamma   90.00
#
_symmetry.space_group_name_H-M   'P 1'
#
loop_
_entity.id
_entity.type
_entity.pdbx_description
1 polymer ?
#
loop_
_entity_poly.entity_id
_entity_poly.type
_entity_poly.pdbx_seq_one_letter_code
_entity_poly.pdbx_strand_id
1 'polypeptide(L)'
;MSQEANPAPRSLAEALRARDDASLAALLRSRPDLITPVPTDLTQLATRAGTRASVLRALERLDRFALQTAEALAVAPDPASRAALLGLMAGDAGDETVAAALPRALATLREQALVWGDDERLRLVRTARELLAPSPGHPSPTGLGPTVHEATSGMSPGRIQEIVTTAGLTSTHDSVSAVTALTALFTHRKKMAKLLSGAPEGSLEVLSRLVWGPPYGQVTPEPAAHLRWLLDRGLLLPTAPGTVVLPREVALHLRAGRAHREPEPLPPAVEPAATHRPQGVDAAAAGQAHTALATVEELLKDWDEGGPAVLRAGGLSVRDLKRTAVALDAPEPVAAFWVELAYAAGLLASDGEADERYAATPFYDEWRERPPAERWALLAGAWLTATRAPGLVGGRDAKDRTLSALGPGLDRSAAPEVRHRVLTLLAGLPAGAAPAPESILTRLHWERPLRGTAGTPRPGRDTPAEDLRTRLARWTLTEAELLGVTGRGALSTQGRALLGVPGPGASGGPGPGGPAGASGMPGASGLPGGGGLPGGGEPGGPGDKLPVHHHRASAAPATAPTAPASLVPLSPAEQAVATATAARLLAPLLPEPLDHVLLQADLTAVAPGPLERPLAETLGVLADVESKGGATVYRFTPGSVRRALDAGRTAADLHDFLARHSRTPIPQPLAYLIDDVARKHGHLRIGAASAYVRCDDDALLTEILADKRAAALRLRRLAPTVLAAQSDPAALLEGLRAMGFAPAAESAEGDVLITRAHAHRTPPRTAPEPVPDGPPPPDGTLLSAAIRAIRAGDLAATAPRKPTGTDPAAGELPRTSAAETLATVQAAVLTGDSLWIGYVNAEGAASQRVIAPIRVEGGFVTAYDHTADEVRTYPLHRITGVAELAEE
;
A
#
# COMPACT_ATOMS: atom_id res chain seq x y z
N MET A 1 -1.49 -53.72 12.73
CA MET A 1 -1.61 -53.13 11.39
C MET A 1 -0.65 -51.97 11.33
N SER A 2 0.51 -52.20 10.74
CA SER A 2 1.62 -51.26 10.67
C SER A 2 1.23 -50.07 9.80
N GLN A 3 1.46 -48.84 10.29
CA GLN A 3 1.47 -47.65 9.45
C GLN A 3 2.57 -47.86 8.40
N GLU A 4 2.20 -48.17 7.16
CA GLU A 4 3.12 -48.08 6.03
C GLU A 4 3.64 -46.65 5.96
N ALA A 5 4.95 -46.50 6.19
CA ALA A 5 5.63 -45.22 6.09
C ALA A 5 5.47 -44.70 4.66
N ASN A 6 4.60 -43.70 4.49
CA ASN A 6 4.36 -43.06 3.21
C ASN A 6 5.71 -42.58 2.64
N PRO A 7 6.15 -43.05 1.46
CA PRO A 7 7.47 -42.71 0.93
C PRO A 7 7.62 -41.20 0.75
N ALA A 8 8.81 -40.68 1.05
CA ALA A 8 9.12 -39.26 0.89
C ALA A 8 8.78 -38.79 -0.55
N PRO A 9 8.15 -37.62 -0.71
CA PRO A 9 7.71 -37.15 -2.02
C PRO A 9 8.90 -37.03 -2.96
N ARG A 10 8.74 -37.44 -4.21
CA ARG A 10 9.77 -37.41 -5.28
C ARG A 10 9.69 -36.15 -6.13
N SER A 11 8.59 -35.41 -6.03
CA SER A 11 8.37 -34.15 -6.75
C SER A 11 7.59 -33.14 -5.90
N LEU A 12 7.61 -31.87 -6.30
CA LEU A 12 6.77 -30.84 -5.70
C LEU A 12 5.27 -31.17 -5.84
N ALA A 13 4.84 -31.73 -6.96
CA ALA A 13 3.45 -32.11 -7.18
C ALA A 13 2.98 -33.19 -6.18
N GLU A 14 3.81 -34.21 -5.93
CA GLU A 14 3.52 -35.22 -4.89
C GLU A 14 3.48 -34.61 -3.50
N ALA A 15 4.38 -33.67 -3.19
CA ALA A 15 4.38 -32.97 -1.92
C ALA A 15 3.13 -32.10 -1.73
N LEU A 16 2.59 -31.50 -2.81
CA LEU A 16 1.34 -30.74 -2.76
C LEU A 16 0.11 -31.65 -2.62
N ARG A 17 0.10 -32.83 -3.25
CA ARG A 17 -0.97 -33.84 -3.09
C ARG A 17 -1.15 -34.27 -1.65
N ALA A 18 -0.05 -34.44 -0.93
CA ALA A 18 -0.07 -34.85 0.48
C ALA A 18 -0.51 -33.74 1.46
N ARG A 19 -0.68 -32.49 1.02
CA ARG A 19 -1.16 -31.39 1.90
C ARG A 19 -2.65 -31.52 2.16
N ASP A 20 -3.13 -30.96 3.27
CA ASP A 20 -4.55 -30.74 3.49
C ASP A 20 -5.05 -29.47 2.78
N ASP A 21 -6.36 -29.30 2.72
CA ASP A 21 -6.99 -28.17 2.02
C ASP A 21 -6.72 -26.84 2.72
N ALA A 22 -6.55 -26.84 4.05
CA ALA A 22 -6.15 -25.65 4.80
C ALA A 22 -4.76 -25.15 4.38
N SER A 23 -3.79 -26.06 4.22
CA SER A 23 -2.44 -25.74 3.74
C SER A 23 -2.42 -25.31 2.27
N LEU A 24 -3.29 -25.88 1.43
CA LEU A 24 -3.46 -25.41 0.04
C LEU A 24 -4.09 -24.01 -0.01
N ALA A 25 -5.07 -23.73 0.85
CA ALA A 25 -5.64 -22.40 0.99
C ALA A 25 -4.60 -21.38 1.46
N ALA A 26 -3.74 -21.74 2.41
CA ALA A 26 -2.62 -20.90 2.86
C ALA A 26 -1.61 -20.61 1.72
N LEU A 27 -1.30 -21.62 0.90
CA LEU A 27 -0.46 -21.44 -0.31
C LEU A 27 -1.10 -20.47 -1.31
N LEU A 28 -2.38 -20.66 -1.67
CA LEU A 28 -3.06 -19.80 -2.65
C LEU A 28 -3.27 -18.38 -2.11
N ARG A 29 -3.45 -18.21 -0.80
CA ARG A 29 -3.57 -16.89 -0.16
C ARG A 29 -2.22 -16.17 -0.09
N SER A 30 -1.12 -16.88 0.18
CA SER A 30 0.24 -16.32 0.19
C SER A 30 0.80 -16.07 -1.23
N ARG A 31 0.32 -16.83 -2.22
CA ARG A 31 0.66 -16.70 -3.65
C ARG A 31 -0.59 -16.59 -4.53
N PRO A 32 -1.29 -15.44 -4.52
CA PRO A 32 -2.49 -15.22 -5.33
C PRO A 32 -2.25 -15.36 -6.84
N ASP A 33 -1.01 -15.21 -7.31
CA ASP A 33 -0.67 -15.39 -8.72
C ASP A 33 -0.78 -16.85 -9.20
N LEU A 34 -0.98 -17.82 -8.30
CA LEU A 34 -1.22 -19.21 -8.65
C LEU A 34 -2.67 -19.49 -9.07
N ILE A 35 -3.63 -18.65 -8.65
CA ILE A 35 -5.07 -18.92 -8.80
C ILE A 35 -5.68 -18.34 -10.09
N THR A 36 -4.98 -17.48 -10.82
CA THR A 36 -5.55 -16.78 -11.99
C THR A 36 -4.80 -17.16 -13.28
N PRO A 37 -5.41 -17.94 -14.19
CA PRO A 37 -6.69 -18.67 -14.07
C PRO A 37 -6.61 -19.82 -13.04
N VAL A 38 -7.70 -20.45 -12.61
CA VAL A 38 -7.64 -21.55 -11.61
C VAL A 38 -6.87 -22.74 -12.21
N PRO A 39 -5.91 -23.35 -11.49
CA PRO A 39 -5.23 -24.54 -11.97
C PRO A 39 -6.17 -25.74 -12.10
N THR A 40 -5.96 -26.59 -13.11
CA THR A 40 -6.77 -27.80 -13.34
C THR A 40 -6.44 -28.92 -12.36
N ASP A 41 -5.18 -29.02 -11.91
CA ASP A 41 -4.70 -30.09 -11.03
C ASP A 41 -3.45 -29.64 -10.24
N LEU A 42 -2.99 -30.49 -9.31
CA LEU A 42 -1.85 -30.19 -8.45
C LEU A 42 -0.50 -30.21 -9.19
N THR A 43 -0.42 -30.87 -10.35
CA THR A 43 0.77 -30.87 -11.21
C THR A 43 0.90 -29.51 -11.92
N GLN A 44 -0.21 -28.96 -12.41
CA GLN A 44 -0.26 -27.63 -12.98
C GLN A 44 0.02 -26.56 -11.91
N LEU A 45 -0.55 -26.71 -10.71
CA LEU A 45 -0.23 -25.84 -9.56
C LEU A 45 1.27 -25.84 -9.25
N ALA A 46 1.88 -27.03 -9.14
CA ALA A 46 3.32 -27.17 -8.91
C ALA A 46 4.17 -26.53 -10.02
N THR A 47 3.78 -26.71 -11.28
CA THR A 47 4.46 -26.13 -12.44
C THR A 47 4.42 -24.60 -12.39
N ARG A 48 3.24 -24.02 -12.11
CA ARG A 48 3.08 -22.56 -11.96
C ARG A 48 3.87 -22.02 -10.78
N ALA A 49 3.84 -22.71 -9.64
CA ALA A 49 4.62 -22.37 -8.45
C ALA A 49 6.13 -22.39 -8.70
N GLY A 50 6.61 -23.20 -9.65
CA GLY A 50 8.00 -23.24 -10.08
C GLY A 50 8.42 -22.18 -11.11
N THR A 51 7.48 -21.41 -11.68
CA THR A 51 7.84 -20.40 -12.70
C THR A 51 8.69 -19.26 -12.12
N ARG A 52 9.59 -18.70 -12.94
CA ARG A 52 10.51 -17.62 -12.51
C ARG A 52 9.76 -16.41 -11.94
N ALA A 53 8.70 -15.94 -12.61
CA ALA A 53 7.93 -14.79 -12.15
C ALA A 53 7.28 -15.04 -10.79
N SER A 54 6.69 -16.23 -10.60
CA SER A 54 6.02 -16.58 -9.35
C SER A 54 7.00 -16.79 -8.19
N VAL A 55 8.16 -17.41 -8.45
CA VAL A 55 9.24 -17.55 -7.46
C VAL A 55 9.86 -16.19 -7.08
N LEU A 56 9.99 -15.26 -8.03
CA LEU A 56 10.44 -13.89 -7.73
C LEU A 56 9.49 -13.17 -6.78
N ARG A 57 8.18 -13.21 -7.05
CA ARG A 57 7.17 -12.64 -6.13
C ARG A 57 7.18 -13.31 -4.76
N ALA A 58 7.33 -14.63 -4.71
CA ALA A 58 7.38 -15.37 -3.45
C ALA A 58 8.58 -14.96 -2.59
N LEU A 59 9.82 -14.95 -3.12
CA LEU A 59 10.96 -14.56 -2.29
C LEU A 59 11.04 -13.04 -1.99
N GLU A 60 10.31 -12.18 -2.70
CA GLU A 60 10.13 -10.76 -2.32
C GLU A 60 9.20 -10.57 -1.11
N ARG A 61 8.40 -11.59 -0.78
CA ARG A 61 7.48 -11.60 0.37
C ARG A 61 8.00 -12.38 1.58
N LEU A 62 9.21 -12.94 1.49
CA LEU A 62 9.83 -13.59 2.64
C LEU A 62 10.37 -12.55 3.61
N ASP A 63 10.32 -12.85 4.90
CA ASP A 63 11.11 -12.09 5.87
C ASP A 63 12.62 -12.37 5.70
N ARG A 64 13.45 -11.54 6.33
CA ARG A 64 14.91 -11.60 6.25
C ARG A 64 15.46 -12.96 6.60
N PHE A 65 14.95 -13.60 7.63
CA PHE A 65 15.47 -14.88 8.07
C PHE A 65 15.06 -16.04 7.16
N ALA A 66 13.82 -16.04 6.68
CA ALA A 66 13.34 -17.01 5.69
C ALA A 66 14.09 -16.87 4.36
N LEU A 67 14.38 -15.64 3.93
CA LEU A 67 15.23 -15.37 2.77
C LEU A 67 16.67 -15.87 2.99
N GLN A 68 17.30 -15.54 4.13
CA GLN A 68 18.63 -16.04 4.48
C GLN A 68 18.68 -17.58 4.53
N THR A 69 17.61 -18.21 5.02
CA THR A 69 17.45 -19.67 5.04
C THR A 69 17.37 -20.24 3.62
N ALA A 70 16.61 -19.62 2.72
CA ALA A 70 16.55 -20.03 1.31
C ALA A 70 17.89 -19.85 0.60
N GLU A 71 18.61 -18.75 0.87
CA GLU A 71 19.95 -18.49 0.34
C GLU A 71 20.97 -19.51 0.85
N ALA A 72 20.93 -19.87 2.14
CA ALA A 72 21.76 -20.93 2.70
C ALA A 72 21.43 -22.30 2.09
N LEU A 73 20.15 -22.60 1.87
CA LEU A 73 19.72 -23.85 1.21
C LEU A 73 20.16 -23.89 -0.27
N ALA A 74 20.23 -22.74 -0.95
CA ALA A 74 20.71 -22.64 -2.32
C ALA A 74 22.20 -22.98 -2.47
N VAL A 75 23.00 -22.79 -1.41
CA VAL A 75 24.43 -23.16 -1.37
C VAL A 75 24.72 -24.47 -0.61
N ALA A 76 23.70 -25.08 0.01
CA ALA A 76 23.78 -26.38 0.67
C ALA A 76 23.84 -27.55 -0.36
N PRO A 77 24.24 -28.76 0.06
CA PRO A 77 24.07 -29.98 -0.74
C PRO A 77 22.62 -30.16 -1.21
N ASP A 78 22.39 -30.84 -2.34
CA ASP A 78 21.05 -31.12 -2.86
C ASP A 78 20.84 -32.64 -3.03
N PRO A 79 19.94 -33.28 -2.25
CA PRO A 79 19.13 -32.69 -1.17
C PRO A 79 19.97 -32.35 0.08
N ALA A 80 19.49 -31.40 0.89
CA ALA A 80 20.12 -31.02 2.16
C ALA A 80 19.37 -31.66 3.35
N SER A 81 20.10 -32.04 4.40
CA SER A 81 19.48 -32.32 5.69
C SER A 81 19.27 -31.03 6.50
N ARG A 82 18.31 -31.03 7.42
CA ARG A 82 18.07 -29.94 8.35
C ARG A 82 19.30 -29.65 9.21
N ALA A 83 20.07 -30.68 9.57
CA ALA A 83 21.33 -30.52 10.31
C ALA A 83 22.39 -29.78 9.49
N ALA A 84 22.53 -30.09 8.20
CA ALA A 84 23.45 -29.38 7.31
C ALA A 84 23.04 -27.90 7.14
N LEU A 85 21.75 -27.63 6.96
CA LEU A 85 21.22 -26.27 6.89
C LEU A 85 21.42 -25.50 8.20
N LEU A 86 21.18 -26.14 9.35
CA LEU A 86 21.42 -25.54 10.66
C LEU A 86 22.90 -25.18 10.84
N GLY A 87 23.83 -26.04 10.42
CA GLY A 87 25.27 -25.73 10.45
C GLY A 87 25.63 -24.51 9.60
N LEU A 88 25.00 -24.34 8.43
CA LEU A 88 25.19 -23.17 7.56
C LEU A 88 24.63 -21.89 8.17
N MET A 89 23.56 -21.97 8.95
CA MET A 89 22.91 -20.80 9.55
C MET A 89 23.53 -20.42 10.90
N ALA A 90 23.74 -21.40 11.79
CA ALA A 90 24.19 -21.20 13.16
C ALA A 90 25.72 -21.25 13.33
N GLY A 91 26.44 -21.77 12.32
CA GLY A 91 27.88 -21.99 12.39
C GLY A 91 28.30 -23.09 13.37
N ASP A 92 29.60 -23.29 13.51
CA ASP A 92 30.19 -24.32 14.39
C ASP A 92 29.89 -24.08 15.87
N ALA A 93 29.66 -22.82 16.27
CA ALA A 93 29.34 -22.45 17.65
C ALA A 93 27.89 -22.81 18.04
N GLY A 94 27.00 -22.99 17.06
CA GLY A 94 25.61 -23.38 17.30
C GLY A 94 24.77 -22.30 18.01
N ASP A 95 24.48 -21.19 17.32
CA ASP A 95 23.55 -20.18 17.83
C ASP A 95 22.15 -20.76 18.14
N GLU A 96 21.79 -20.76 19.43
CA GLU A 96 20.51 -21.28 19.92
C GLU A 96 19.29 -20.50 19.38
N THR A 97 19.44 -19.19 19.16
CA THR A 97 18.37 -18.35 18.61
C THR A 97 18.07 -18.73 17.17
N VAL A 98 19.11 -19.00 16.38
CA VAL A 98 18.99 -19.51 15.01
C VAL A 98 18.37 -20.90 15.03
N ALA A 99 18.81 -21.79 15.93
CA ALA A 99 18.26 -23.14 16.04
C ALA A 99 16.77 -23.15 16.37
N ALA A 100 16.32 -22.25 17.26
CA ALA A 100 14.92 -22.07 17.64
C ALA A 100 14.07 -21.44 16.51
N ALA A 101 14.65 -20.52 15.73
CA ALA A 101 13.93 -19.83 14.65
C ALA A 101 13.82 -20.65 13.36
N LEU A 102 14.77 -21.55 13.07
CA LEU A 102 14.87 -22.28 11.80
C LEU A 102 13.59 -23.09 11.43
N PRO A 103 12.91 -23.78 12.36
CA PRO A 103 11.67 -24.51 12.03
C PRO A 103 10.58 -23.62 11.44
N ARG A 104 10.41 -22.39 11.96
CA ARG A 104 9.44 -21.41 11.46
C ARG A 104 9.80 -20.95 10.05
N ALA A 105 11.08 -20.64 9.79
CA ALA A 105 11.53 -20.27 8.45
C ALA A 105 11.30 -21.40 7.43
N LEU A 106 11.62 -22.64 7.79
CA LEU A 106 11.34 -23.82 6.95
C LEU A 106 9.84 -24.03 6.71
N ALA A 107 9.00 -23.81 7.73
CA ALA A 107 7.56 -23.89 7.60
C ALA A 107 7.04 -22.83 6.60
N THR A 108 7.51 -21.58 6.67
CA THR A 108 7.16 -20.52 5.70
C THR A 108 7.60 -20.87 4.28
N LEU A 109 8.83 -21.37 4.09
CA LEU A 109 9.32 -21.79 2.78
C LEU A 109 8.53 -22.98 2.20
N ARG A 110 8.11 -23.92 3.06
CA ARG A 110 7.22 -25.02 2.68
C ARG A 110 5.84 -24.49 2.33
N GLU A 111 5.21 -23.66 3.17
CA GLU A 111 3.89 -23.08 2.94
C GLU A 111 3.81 -22.42 1.57
N GLN A 112 4.81 -21.61 1.19
CA GLN A 112 4.89 -20.94 -0.11
C GLN A 112 5.34 -21.82 -1.29
N ALA A 113 5.47 -23.13 -1.09
CA ALA A 113 5.90 -24.11 -2.09
C ALA A 113 7.29 -23.80 -2.70
N LEU A 114 8.18 -23.18 -1.93
CA LEU A 114 9.58 -22.92 -2.29
C LEU A 114 10.49 -24.07 -1.88
N VAL A 115 10.13 -24.80 -0.82
CA VAL A 115 10.85 -25.99 -0.34
C VAL A 115 9.89 -27.17 -0.23
N TRP A 116 10.37 -28.35 -0.60
CA TRP A 116 9.66 -29.63 -0.47
C TRP A 116 10.61 -30.72 0.03
N GLY A 117 10.04 -31.87 0.43
CA GLY A 117 10.77 -32.96 1.07
C GLY A 117 10.72 -32.92 2.60
N ASP A 118 11.12 -34.05 3.21
CA ASP A 118 11.25 -34.20 4.65
C ASP A 118 12.49 -33.46 5.22
N ASP A 119 12.69 -33.51 6.53
CA ASP A 119 13.80 -32.81 7.20
C ASP A 119 15.18 -33.42 6.88
N GLU A 120 15.25 -34.63 6.34
CA GLU A 120 16.52 -35.25 5.90
C GLU A 120 16.83 -34.95 4.44
N ARG A 121 15.81 -34.59 3.65
CA ARG A 121 15.90 -34.36 2.21
C ARG A 121 15.18 -33.07 1.79
N LEU A 122 15.57 -31.95 2.37
CA LEU A 122 15.12 -30.62 2.00
C LEU A 122 15.57 -30.29 0.57
N ARG A 123 14.61 -29.90 -0.28
CA ARG A 123 14.85 -29.51 -1.67
C ARG A 123 14.25 -28.14 -1.93
N LEU A 124 15.11 -27.19 -2.27
CA LEU A 124 14.71 -25.90 -2.81
C LEU A 124 14.22 -26.09 -4.24
N VAL A 125 13.12 -25.44 -4.64
CA VAL A 125 12.66 -25.49 -6.03
C VAL A 125 13.75 -24.99 -6.97
N ARG A 126 13.94 -25.68 -8.10
CA ARG A 126 15.05 -25.46 -9.04
C ARG A 126 15.24 -23.98 -9.40
N THR A 127 14.15 -23.30 -9.75
CA THR A 127 14.20 -21.88 -10.14
C THR A 127 14.59 -20.96 -8.99
N ALA A 128 14.22 -21.27 -7.73
CA ALA A 128 14.70 -20.52 -6.57
C ALA A 128 16.20 -20.77 -6.33
N ARG A 129 16.66 -22.01 -6.49
CA ARG A 129 18.10 -22.32 -6.44
C ARG A 129 18.88 -21.56 -7.51
N GLU A 130 18.42 -21.57 -8.75
CA GLU A 130 19.04 -20.83 -9.86
C GLU A 130 19.08 -19.31 -9.63
N LEU A 131 18.10 -18.75 -8.91
CA LEU A 131 18.04 -17.33 -8.58
C LEU A 131 18.94 -16.92 -7.41
N LEU A 132 19.22 -17.83 -6.48
CA LEU A 132 19.92 -17.53 -5.22
C LEU A 132 21.35 -18.09 -5.15
N ALA A 133 21.63 -19.15 -5.90
CA ALA A 133 22.95 -19.76 -5.96
C ALA A 133 23.97 -18.83 -6.66
N PRO A 134 25.25 -18.86 -6.26
CA PRO A 134 26.29 -18.07 -6.90
C PRO A 134 26.44 -18.41 -8.39
N SER A 135 26.61 -17.39 -9.22
CA SER A 135 27.04 -17.55 -10.61
C SER A 135 28.11 -16.51 -10.97
N PRO A 136 28.94 -16.75 -12.01
CA PRO A 136 29.95 -15.78 -12.44
C PRO A 136 29.39 -14.40 -12.81
N GLY A 137 28.13 -14.34 -13.27
CA GLY A 137 27.44 -13.10 -13.63
C GLY A 137 26.61 -12.48 -12.50
N HIS A 138 26.34 -13.23 -11.42
CA HIS A 138 25.54 -12.77 -10.28
C HIS A 138 26.18 -13.27 -8.98
N PRO A 139 26.90 -12.41 -8.22
CA PRO A 139 27.45 -12.80 -6.94
C PRO A 139 26.31 -13.25 -6.01
N SER A 140 26.50 -14.36 -5.29
CA SER A 140 25.50 -14.86 -4.36
C SER A 140 25.22 -13.81 -3.27
N PRO A 141 23.97 -13.69 -2.77
CA PRO A 141 23.66 -12.87 -1.60
C PRO A 141 24.49 -13.24 -0.36
N THR A 142 24.96 -14.49 -0.27
CA THR A 142 25.84 -14.98 0.80
C THR A 142 27.31 -14.56 0.61
N GLY A 143 27.69 -14.03 -0.56
CA GLY A 143 29.08 -13.78 -0.95
C GLY A 143 29.93 -15.05 -1.14
N LEU A 144 29.33 -16.25 -1.11
CA LEU A 144 30.06 -17.50 -1.34
C LEU A 144 30.34 -17.71 -2.83
N GLY A 145 31.50 -18.31 -3.12
CA GLY A 145 31.87 -18.73 -4.47
C GLY A 145 31.27 -20.07 -4.90
N PRO A 146 31.64 -20.53 -6.12
CA PRO A 146 31.40 -21.91 -6.56
C PRO A 146 32.08 -22.92 -5.62
N THR A 147 31.56 -24.14 -5.59
CA THR A 147 32.20 -25.29 -4.94
C THR A 147 33.56 -25.60 -5.56
N VAL A 148 34.42 -26.33 -4.88
CA VAL A 148 35.68 -26.85 -5.48
C VAL A 148 35.40 -27.59 -6.78
N HIS A 149 34.32 -28.38 -6.83
CA HIS A 149 33.93 -29.13 -8.02
C HIS A 149 33.59 -28.22 -9.21
N GLU A 150 32.77 -27.19 -8.98
CA GLU A 150 32.43 -26.19 -10.00
C GLU A 150 33.65 -25.36 -10.42
N ALA A 151 34.50 -24.96 -9.47
CA ALA A 151 35.68 -24.13 -9.74
C ALA A 151 36.82 -24.88 -10.45
N THR A 152 36.86 -26.21 -10.34
CA THR A 152 37.83 -27.07 -11.06
C THR A 152 37.27 -27.58 -12.39
N SER A 153 36.03 -27.26 -12.72
CA SER A 153 35.42 -27.64 -13.99
C SER A 153 36.19 -27.00 -15.16
N GLY A 154 36.76 -27.83 -16.03
CA GLY A 154 37.60 -27.39 -17.16
C GLY A 154 39.10 -27.29 -16.86
N MET A 155 39.53 -27.57 -15.62
CA MET A 155 40.96 -27.67 -15.28
C MET A 155 41.55 -28.99 -15.78
N SER A 156 42.82 -28.99 -16.20
CA SER A 156 43.49 -30.22 -16.63
C SER A 156 43.68 -31.20 -15.46
N PRO A 157 43.50 -32.52 -15.68
CA PRO A 157 43.68 -33.51 -14.61
C PRO A 157 45.06 -33.44 -13.94
N GLY A 158 46.12 -33.17 -14.72
CA GLY A 158 47.48 -33.00 -14.20
C GLY A 158 47.59 -31.84 -13.21
N ARG A 159 46.99 -30.68 -13.51
CA ARG A 159 46.99 -29.53 -12.60
C ARG A 159 46.25 -29.81 -11.30
N ILE A 160 45.13 -30.54 -11.36
CA ILE A 160 44.39 -30.94 -10.15
C ILE A 160 45.26 -31.85 -9.28
N GLN A 161 46.01 -32.79 -9.86
CA GLN A 161 46.92 -33.67 -9.10
C GLN A 161 48.10 -32.92 -8.47
N GLU A 162 48.66 -31.92 -9.15
CA GLU A 162 49.67 -31.03 -8.57
C GLU A 162 49.13 -30.33 -7.32
N ILE A 163 47.89 -29.83 -7.37
CA ILE A 163 47.23 -29.19 -6.24
C ILE A 163 47.03 -30.18 -5.07
N VAL A 164 46.50 -31.38 -5.35
CA VAL A 164 46.33 -32.46 -4.35
C VAL A 164 47.65 -32.76 -3.65
N THR A 165 48.70 -32.98 -4.43
CA THR A 165 50.03 -33.36 -3.92
C THR A 165 50.62 -32.22 -3.08
N THR A 166 50.52 -30.98 -3.56
CA THR A 166 51.06 -29.80 -2.86
C THR A 166 50.27 -29.46 -1.59
N ALA A 167 48.98 -29.78 -1.55
CA ALA A 167 48.14 -29.70 -0.35
C ALA A 167 48.45 -30.80 0.69
N GLY A 168 49.37 -31.73 0.39
CA GLY A 168 49.79 -32.81 1.29
C GLY A 168 48.86 -34.03 1.30
N LEU A 169 48.06 -34.21 0.25
CA LEU A 169 47.21 -35.38 0.05
C LEU A 169 47.90 -36.38 -0.89
N THR A 170 47.52 -37.66 -0.79
CA THR A 170 47.99 -38.70 -1.72
C THR A 170 47.39 -38.49 -3.10
N SER A 171 48.21 -38.61 -4.15
CA SER A 171 47.74 -38.60 -5.55
C SER A 171 46.66 -39.66 -5.77
N THR A 172 45.64 -39.32 -6.57
CA THR A 172 44.54 -40.25 -6.94
C THR A 172 44.67 -40.73 -8.38
N HIS A 173 43.86 -41.72 -8.78
CA HIS A 173 43.87 -42.27 -10.13
C HIS A 173 43.06 -41.47 -11.16
N ASP A 174 42.17 -40.58 -10.70
CA ASP A 174 41.33 -39.73 -11.57
C ASP A 174 41.03 -38.36 -10.93
N SER A 175 40.56 -37.42 -11.75
CA SER A 175 40.27 -36.03 -11.34
C SER A 175 39.05 -35.90 -10.41
N VAL A 176 38.03 -36.75 -10.53
CA VAL A 176 36.84 -36.72 -9.66
C VAL A 176 37.23 -37.12 -8.24
N SER A 177 38.03 -38.18 -8.09
CA SER A 177 38.58 -38.60 -6.79
C SER A 177 39.50 -37.53 -6.21
N ALA A 178 40.31 -36.86 -7.05
CA ALA A 178 41.19 -35.76 -6.61
C ALA A 178 40.38 -34.57 -6.05
N VAL A 179 39.36 -34.13 -6.78
CA VAL A 179 38.44 -33.06 -6.37
C VAL A 179 37.69 -33.45 -5.09
N THR A 180 37.27 -34.71 -4.98
CA THR A 180 36.62 -35.23 -3.76
C THR A 180 37.56 -35.19 -2.57
N ALA A 181 38.84 -35.56 -2.74
CA ALA A 181 39.84 -35.49 -1.69
C ALA A 181 40.13 -34.05 -1.23
N LEU A 182 40.21 -33.09 -2.17
CA LEU A 182 40.34 -31.66 -1.86
C LEU A 182 39.12 -31.13 -1.11
N THR A 183 37.92 -31.48 -1.58
CA THR A 183 36.65 -31.11 -0.93
C THR A 183 36.62 -31.66 0.51
N ALA A 184 37.03 -32.91 0.72
CA ALA A 184 37.14 -33.52 2.05
C ALA A 184 38.20 -32.84 2.94
N LEU A 185 39.32 -32.39 2.36
CA LEU A 185 40.33 -31.63 3.10
C LEU A 185 39.78 -30.28 3.59
N PHE A 186 39.15 -29.51 2.72
CA PHE A 186 38.66 -28.16 3.03
C PHE A 186 37.46 -28.17 4.00
N THR A 187 36.63 -29.20 3.92
CA THR A 187 35.51 -29.40 4.87
C THR A 187 35.97 -29.92 6.23
N HIS A 188 37.12 -30.60 6.31
CA HIS A 188 37.60 -31.17 7.58
C HIS A 188 38.32 -30.14 8.46
N ARG A 189 37.62 -29.67 9.51
CA ARG A 189 38.08 -28.62 10.45
C ARG A 189 39.56 -28.72 10.87
N LYS A 190 39.97 -29.83 11.48
CA LYS A 190 41.35 -29.99 12.00
C LYS A 190 42.42 -30.02 10.91
N LYS A 191 42.16 -30.68 9.77
CA LYS A 191 43.13 -30.81 8.67
C LYS A 191 43.32 -29.47 7.95
N MET A 192 42.22 -28.75 7.73
CA MET A 192 42.25 -27.43 7.12
C MET A 192 42.94 -26.39 8.02
N ALA A 193 42.67 -26.40 9.33
CA ALA A 193 43.39 -25.53 10.27
C ALA A 193 44.91 -25.81 10.27
N LYS A 194 45.32 -27.08 10.16
CA LYS A 194 46.74 -27.45 10.00
C LYS A 194 47.33 -26.90 8.69
N LEU A 195 46.61 -26.97 7.58
CA LEU A 195 47.05 -26.40 6.31
C LEU A 195 47.23 -24.87 6.40
N LEU A 196 46.24 -24.18 6.99
CA LEU A 196 46.26 -22.73 7.14
C LEU A 196 47.34 -22.24 8.13
N SER A 197 47.74 -23.05 9.11
CA SER A 197 48.82 -22.69 10.04
C SER A 197 50.19 -22.52 9.36
N GLY A 198 50.38 -23.06 8.15
CA GLY A 198 51.57 -22.87 7.33
C GLY A 198 51.47 -21.75 6.29
N ALA A 199 50.39 -20.95 6.31
CA ALA A 199 50.16 -19.88 5.35
C ALA A 199 51.00 -18.63 5.64
N PRO A 200 51.64 -18.01 4.63
CA PRO A 200 52.22 -16.68 4.77
C PRO A 200 51.19 -15.63 5.20
N GLU A 201 51.62 -14.60 5.94
CA GLU A 201 50.73 -13.53 6.43
C GLU A 201 49.97 -12.83 5.28
N GLY A 202 50.67 -12.49 4.19
CA GLY A 202 50.02 -11.91 3.00
C GLY A 202 48.99 -12.83 2.33
N SER A 203 49.10 -14.16 2.49
CA SER A 203 48.08 -15.10 1.98
C SER A 203 46.82 -15.05 2.83
N LEU A 204 46.96 -14.95 4.17
CA LEU A 204 45.82 -14.80 5.09
C LEU A 204 45.11 -13.45 4.89
N GLU A 205 45.87 -12.39 4.59
CA GLU A 205 45.30 -11.07 4.28
C GLU A 205 44.46 -11.09 2.98
N VAL A 206 44.92 -11.79 1.93
CA VAL A 206 44.12 -11.97 0.71
C VAL A 206 42.84 -12.74 0.99
N LEU A 207 42.93 -13.82 1.77
CA LEU A 207 41.75 -14.61 2.14
C LEU A 207 40.75 -13.77 2.96
N SER A 208 41.20 -13.01 3.96
CA SER A 208 40.30 -12.20 4.80
C SER A 208 39.48 -11.18 4.01
N ARG A 209 40.06 -10.60 2.95
CA ARG A 209 39.37 -9.68 2.01
C ARG A 209 38.29 -10.39 1.18
N LEU A 210 38.55 -11.63 0.75
CA LEU A 210 37.63 -12.43 -0.08
C LEU A 210 36.57 -13.20 0.74
N VAL A 211 36.79 -13.40 2.05
CA VAL A 211 35.93 -14.24 2.88
C VAL A 211 34.48 -13.75 2.90
N TRP A 212 34.22 -12.46 3.06
CA TRP A 212 32.84 -11.89 3.05
C TRP A 212 32.60 -10.94 1.87
N GLY A 213 33.65 -10.58 1.13
CA GLY A 213 33.55 -9.79 -0.09
C GLY A 213 33.13 -10.62 -1.30
N PRO A 214 33.21 -10.07 -2.52
CA PRO A 214 33.10 -10.87 -3.73
C PRO A 214 34.11 -12.02 -3.67
N PRO A 215 33.70 -13.27 -3.98
CA PRO A 215 34.61 -14.40 -3.89
C PRO A 215 35.65 -14.41 -5.01
N TYR A 216 35.58 -13.45 -5.94
CA TYR A 216 36.46 -13.33 -7.11
C TYR A 216 37.53 -12.25 -6.90
N GLY A 217 38.73 -12.52 -7.39
CA GLY A 217 39.85 -11.57 -7.44
C GLY A 217 40.52 -11.57 -8.80
N GLN A 218 41.24 -10.48 -9.10
CA GLN A 218 42.11 -10.39 -10.28
C GLN A 218 43.56 -10.71 -9.89
N VAL A 219 44.26 -11.44 -10.75
CA VAL A 219 45.63 -11.90 -10.53
C VAL A 219 46.46 -11.68 -11.80
N THR A 220 47.68 -11.19 -11.62
CA THR A 220 48.64 -10.98 -12.71
C THR A 220 49.13 -12.33 -13.27
N PRO A 221 49.62 -12.37 -14.53
CA PRO A 221 50.20 -13.60 -15.11
C PRO A 221 51.35 -14.18 -14.27
N GLU A 222 52.11 -13.33 -13.61
CA GLU A 222 53.12 -13.69 -12.62
C GLU A 222 52.62 -13.33 -11.22
N PRO A 223 51.92 -14.25 -10.51
CA PRO A 223 51.41 -13.98 -9.18
C PRO A 223 52.56 -13.88 -8.17
N ALA A 224 52.45 -12.95 -7.22
CA ALA A 224 53.36 -12.85 -6.09
C ALA A 224 53.37 -14.16 -5.26
N ALA A 225 54.47 -14.42 -4.53
CA ALA A 225 54.68 -15.69 -3.81
C ALA A 225 53.52 -16.07 -2.87
N HIS A 226 52.92 -15.10 -2.18
CA HIS A 226 51.79 -15.33 -1.28
C HIS A 226 50.49 -15.72 -2.01
N LEU A 227 50.23 -15.21 -3.22
CA LEU A 227 49.12 -15.67 -4.05
C LEU A 227 49.40 -17.05 -4.65
N ARG A 228 50.64 -17.27 -5.10
CA ARG A 228 51.06 -18.57 -5.65
C ARG A 228 50.90 -19.69 -4.62
N TRP A 229 51.24 -19.44 -3.36
CA TRP A 229 51.02 -20.37 -2.26
C TRP A 229 49.55 -20.80 -2.12
N LEU A 230 48.60 -19.87 -2.27
CA LEU A 230 47.17 -20.14 -2.23
C LEU A 230 46.69 -20.96 -3.45
N LEU A 231 47.17 -20.60 -4.64
CA LEU A 231 46.83 -21.28 -5.90
C LEU A 231 47.34 -22.72 -5.95
N ASP A 232 48.56 -22.95 -5.50
CA ASP A 232 49.19 -24.28 -5.53
C ASP A 232 48.55 -25.25 -4.51
N ARG A 233 47.84 -24.74 -3.51
CA ARG A 233 47.11 -25.54 -2.50
C ARG A 233 45.60 -25.57 -2.73
N GLY A 234 45.12 -24.97 -3.82
CA GLY A 234 43.69 -24.93 -4.17
C GLY A 234 42.83 -24.08 -3.22
N LEU A 235 43.45 -23.23 -2.40
CA LEU A 235 42.76 -22.28 -1.53
C LEU A 235 42.20 -21.09 -2.32
N LEU A 236 42.79 -20.81 -3.48
CA LEU A 236 42.21 -20.04 -4.57
C LEU A 236 42.28 -20.89 -5.84
N LEU A 237 41.27 -20.82 -6.70
CA LEU A 237 41.23 -21.55 -7.96
C LEU A 237 41.06 -20.59 -9.14
N PRO A 238 41.80 -20.78 -10.25
CA PRO A 238 41.62 -19.97 -11.45
C PRO A 238 40.31 -20.34 -12.15
N THR A 239 39.53 -19.33 -12.54
CA THR A 239 38.25 -19.53 -13.27
C THR A 239 38.28 -19.00 -14.70
N ALA A 240 39.09 -17.98 -14.96
CA ALA A 240 39.33 -17.40 -16.28
C ALA A 240 40.75 -16.79 -16.31
N PRO A 241 41.32 -16.46 -17.49
CA PRO A 241 42.60 -15.78 -17.57
C PRO A 241 42.62 -14.52 -16.67
N GLY A 242 43.57 -14.47 -15.74
CA GLY A 242 43.70 -13.37 -14.78
C GLY A 242 42.65 -13.29 -13.68
N THR A 243 41.72 -14.24 -13.59
CA THR A 243 40.67 -14.26 -12.55
C THR A 243 40.75 -15.50 -11.68
N VAL A 244 40.69 -15.31 -10.37
CA VAL A 244 40.68 -16.38 -9.37
C VAL A 244 39.42 -16.30 -8.52
N VAL A 245 39.05 -17.41 -7.92
CA VAL A 245 37.91 -17.50 -7.01
C VAL A 245 38.29 -18.21 -5.72
N LEU A 246 37.69 -17.77 -4.61
CA LEU A 246 37.70 -18.45 -3.32
C LEU A 246 36.64 -19.56 -3.34
N PRO A 247 37.02 -20.86 -3.28
CA PRO A 247 36.06 -21.95 -3.30
C PRO A 247 35.16 -21.94 -2.06
N ARG A 248 33.91 -22.37 -2.22
CA ARG A 248 32.87 -22.34 -1.17
C ARG A 248 33.31 -23.03 0.11
N GLU A 249 33.91 -24.20 0.02
CA GLU A 249 34.35 -25.02 1.15
C GLU A 249 35.43 -24.31 1.97
N VAL A 250 36.36 -23.63 1.28
CA VAL A 250 37.41 -22.81 1.91
C VAL A 250 36.78 -21.60 2.60
N ALA A 251 35.87 -20.90 1.93
CA ALA A 251 35.15 -19.78 2.51
C ALA A 251 34.35 -20.19 3.76
N LEU A 252 33.54 -21.27 3.68
CA LEU A 252 32.80 -21.81 4.81
C LEU A 252 33.71 -22.26 5.96
N HIS A 253 34.92 -22.76 5.65
CA HIS A 253 35.90 -23.04 6.69
C HIS A 253 36.27 -21.77 7.46
N LEU A 254 36.68 -20.73 6.73
CA LEU A 254 37.10 -19.43 7.27
C LEU A 254 35.95 -18.68 7.97
N ARG A 255 34.70 -18.96 7.60
CA ARG A 255 33.48 -18.39 8.22
C ARG A 255 32.95 -19.19 9.42
N ALA A 256 33.70 -20.22 9.88
CA ALA A 256 33.26 -21.14 10.94
C ALA A 256 31.91 -21.81 10.62
N GLY A 257 31.73 -22.22 9.36
CA GLY A 257 30.54 -22.92 8.87
C GLY A 257 29.41 -22.01 8.39
N ARG A 258 29.46 -20.70 8.66
CA ARG A 258 28.35 -19.80 8.38
C ARG A 258 28.25 -19.38 6.91
N ALA A 259 27.05 -19.47 6.35
CA ALA A 259 26.72 -18.92 5.04
C ALA A 259 26.57 -17.39 5.09
N HIS A 260 25.95 -16.87 6.17
CA HIS A 260 25.72 -15.44 6.39
C HIS A 260 26.61 -14.89 7.50
N ARG A 261 27.05 -13.64 7.37
CA ARG A 261 27.89 -12.98 8.38
C ARG A 261 27.11 -12.79 9.67
N GLU A 262 25.89 -12.30 9.53
CA GLU A 262 24.96 -11.97 10.60
C GLU A 262 23.58 -12.53 10.21
N PRO A 263 23.25 -13.76 10.65
CA PRO A 263 21.87 -14.27 10.61
C PRO A 263 20.95 -13.38 11.46
N GLU A 264 19.74 -13.10 10.97
CA GLU A 264 18.76 -12.24 11.66
C GLU A 264 17.50 -13.04 12.06
N PRO A 265 17.58 -13.99 13.00
CA PRO A 265 16.55 -15.01 13.26
C PRO A 265 15.22 -14.48 13.81
N LEU A 266 15.27 -13.32 14.45
CA LEU A 266 14.14 -12.68 15.10
C LEU A 266 13.93 -11.31 14.47
N PRO A 267 12.67 -10.88 14.35
CA PRO A 267 12.43 -9.53 13.89
C PRO A 267 12.93 -8.50 14.92
N PRO A 268 13.54 -7.40 14.47
CA PRO A 268 13.91 -6.29 15.34
C PRO A 268 12.72 -5.83 16.18
N ALA A 269 12.96 -5.58 17.46
CA ALA A 269 11.93 -5.05 18.35
C ALA A 269 11.63 -3.58 17.98
N VAL A 270 10.35 -3.24 17.92
CA VAL A 270 9.91 -1.85 17.88
C VAL A 270 9.70 -1.44 19.33
N GLU A 271 10.62 -0.65 19.87
CA GLU A 271 10.57 -0.22 21.27
C GLU A 271 10.07 1.21 21.40
N PRO A 272 9.34 1.52 22.49
CA PRO A 272 8.93 2.89 22.78
C PRO A 272 10.16 3.76 23.04
N ALA A 273 10.37 4.80 22.22
CA ALA A 273 11.39 5.81 22.45
C ALA A 273 10.88 6.92 23.39
N ALA A 274 9.57 7.18 23.37
CA ALA A 274 8.90 8.10 24.27
C ALA A 274 7.55 7.53 24.72
N THR A 275 7.07 7.97 25.89
CA THR A 275 5.74 7.60 26.41
C THR A 275 5.02 8.85 26.90
N HIS A 276 3.77 8.98 26.48
CA HIS A 276 2.89 10.09 26.78
C HIS A 276 1.60 9.58 27.44
N ARG A 277 0.88 10.48 28.13
CA ARG A 277 -0.48 10.17 28.58
C ARG A 277 -1.39 10.00 27.35
N PRO A 278 -2.19 8.93 27.23
CA PRO A 278 -3.06 8.71 26.08
C PRO A 278 -3.96 9.91 25.76
N GLN A 279 -4.51 10.58 26.76
CA GLN A 279 -5.36 11.77 26.57
C GLN A 279 -4.59 12.94 25.91
N GLY A 280 -3.29 13.08 26.21
CA GLY A 280 -2.45 14.11 25.59
C GLY A 280 -2.06 13.79 24.15
N VAL A 281 -1.99 12.50 23.80
CA VAL A 281 -1.83 12.04 22.41
C VAL A 281 -3.10 12.30 21.63
N ASP A 282 -4.25 11.92 22.20
CA ASP A 282 -5.57 12.09 21.58
C ASP A 282 -5.87 13.58 21.34
N ALA A 283 -5.57 14.46 22.30
CA ALA A 283 -5.72 15.91 22.14
C ALA A 283 -4.79 16.50 21.07
N ALA A 284 -3.53 16.06 21.00
CA ALA A 284 -2.60 16.51 19.96
C ALA A 284 -3.04 16.05 18.57
N ALA A 285 -3.47 14.79 18.46
CA ALA A 285 -4.02 14.22 17.23
C ALA A 285 -5.31 14.95 16.82
N ALA A 286 -6.20 15.29 17.75
CA ALA A 286 -7.41 16.07 17.46
C ALA A 286 -7.10 17.48 16.95
N GLY A 287 -6.07 18.14 17.50
CA GLY A 287 -5.59 19.44 16.99
C GLY A 287 -5.06 19.36 15.56
N GLN A 288 -4.34 18.29 15.21
CA GLN A 288 -3.90 18.03 13.84
C GLN A 288 -5.07 17.71 12.90
N ALA A 289 -6.03 16.90 13.36
CA ALA A 289 -7.26 16.61 12.60
C ALA A 289 -8.07 17.90 12.32
N HIS A 290 -8.17 18.80 13.29
CA HIS A 290 -8.80 20.11 13.09
C HIS A 290 -8.06 20.96 12.05
N THR A 291 -6.73 21.00 12.14
CA THR A 291 -5.87 21.73 11.19
C THR A 291 -6.02 21.16 9.78
N ALA A 292 -6.04 19.84 9.64
CA ALA A 292 -6.23 19.14 8.37
C ALA A 292 -7.55 19.55 7.67
N LEU A 293 -8.65 19.60 8.42
CA LEU A 293 -9.95 20.05 7.89
C LEU A 293 -9.88 21.50 7.40
N ALA A 294 -9.31 22.40 8.20
CA ALA A 294 -9.16 23.81 7.84
C ALA A 294 -8.29 23.98 6.58
N THR A 295 -7.19 23.23 6.44
CA THR A 295 -6.31 23.29 5.26
C THR A 295 -7.00 22.81 3.99
N VAL A 296 -7.79 21.72 4.04
CA VAL A 296 -8.55 21.23 2.88
C VAL A 296 -9.65 22.21 2.48
N GLU A 297 -10.36 22.80 3.44
CA GLU A 297 -11.36 23.84 3.17
C GLU A 297 -10.73 25.08 2.53
N GLU A 298 -9.57 25.52 3.03
CA GLU A 298 -8.85 26.67 2.48
C GLU A 298 -8.38 26.40 1.04
N LEU A 299 -7.83 25.21 0.77
CA LEU A 299 -7.43 24.79 -0.57
C LEU A 299 -8.59 24.85 -1.56
N LEU A 300 -9.73 24.26 -1.19
CA LEU A 300 -10.88 24.17 -2.09
C LEU A 300 -11.61 25.51 -2.24
N LYS A 301 -11.53 26.38 -1.23
CA LYS A 301 -12.00 27.76 -1.32
C LYS A 301 -11.13 28.60 -2.26
N ASP A 302 -9.82 28.44 -2.23
CA ASP A 302 -8.90 29.15 -3.16
C ASP A 302 -9.17 28.77 -4.62
N TRP A 303 -9.60 27.54 -4.87
CA TRP A 303 -9.85 27.02 -6.23
C TRP A 303 -11.31 27.13 -6.69
N ASP A 304 -12.16 27.77 -5.89
CA ASP A 304 -13.62 27.91 -6.11
C ASP A 304 -13.97 28.76 -7.35
N GLU A 305 -13.10 29.71 -7.69
CA GLU A 305 -13.28 30.69 -8.79
C GLU A 305 -12.60 30.27 -10.11
N GLY A 306 -12.22 29.00 -10.24
CA GLY A 306 -11.52 28.47 -11.41
C GLY A 306 -10.05 28.22 -11.08
N GLY A 307 -9.77 27.03 -10.55
CA GLY A 307 -8.46 26.60 -10.15
C GLY A 307 -7.43 26.44 -11.29
N PRO A 308 -6.29 25.81 -10.99
CA PRO A 308 -5.17 25.69 -11.93
C PRO A 308 -5.53 24.90 -13.19
N ALA A 309 -4.91 25.28 -14.31
CA ALA A 309 -5.03 24.52 -15.55
C ALA A 309 -4.32 23.15 -15.47
N VAL A 310 -4.90 22.14 -16.10
CA VAL A 310 -4.31 20.82 -16.25
C VAL A 310 -3.23 20.86 -17.33
N LEU A 311 -2.04 20.33 -17.03
CA LEU A 311 -0.96 20.23 -18.03
C LEU A 311 -1.34 19.24 -19.14
N ARG A 312 -0.79 19.42 -20.34
CA ARG A 312 -0.92 18.46 -21.46
C ARG A 312 -0.47 17.04 -21.10
N ALA A 313 0.49 16.91 -20.19
CA ALA A 313 0.98 15.63 -19.69
C ALA A 313 0.17 15.07 -18.50
N GLY A 314 -0.90 15.77 -18.10
CA GLY A 314 -1.65 15.58 -16.86
C GLY A 314 -0.97 16.25 -15.65
N GLY A 315 -1.77 16.61 -14.66
CA GLY A 315 -1.30 17.18 -13.41
C GLY A 315 -1.13 18.70 -13.40
N LEU A 316 -0.57 19.20 -12.30
CA LEU A 316 -0.34 20.60 -12.00
C LEU A 316 1.05 21.05 -12.44
N SER A 317 1.16 22.34 -12.80
CA SER A 317 2.46 22.96 -13.00
C SER A 317 3.19 23.18 -11.67
N VAL A 318 4.53 23.16 -11.70
CA VAL A 318 5.36 23.49 -10.54
C VAL A 318 5.05 24.90 -10.00
N ARG A 319 4.72 25.83 -10.89
CA ARG A 319 4.35 27.21 -10.51
C ARG A 319 3.03 27.25 -9.75
N ASP A 320 2.02 26.52 -10.21
CA ASP A 320 0.72 26.47 -9.56
C ASP A 320 0.79 25.76 -8.21
N LEU A 321 1.59 24.69 -8.11
CA LEU A 321 1.85 24.02 -6.83
C LEU A 321 2.53 24.99 -5.84
N LYS A 322 3.54 25.75 -6.29
CA LYS A 322 4.19 26.79 -5.46
C LYS A 322 3.22 27.88 -5.01
N ARG A 323 2.34 28.35 -5.90
CA ARG A 323 1.29 29.33 -5.53
C ARG A 323 0.36 28.75 -4.47
N THR A 324 -0.07 27.50 -4.64
CA THR A 324 -0.92 26.78 -3.68
C THR A 324 -0.21 26.62 -2.33
N ALA A 325 1.08 26.28 -2.34
CA ALA A 325 1.89 26.18 -1.12
C ALA A 325 1.98 27.51 -0.35
N VAL A 326 2.16 28.62 -1.06
CA VAL A 326 2.14 29.97 -0.46
C VAL A 326 0.74 30.31 0.09
N ALA A 327 -0.32 30.00 -0.64
CA ALA A 327 -1.69 30.26 -0.20
C ALA A 327 -2.04 29.50 1.09
N LEU A 328 -1.59 28.24 1.20
CA LEU A 328 -1.81 27.39 2.38
C LEU A 328 -0.82 27.62 3.53
N ASP A 329 0.14 28.54 3.39
CA ASP A 329 1.26 28.75 4.31
C ASP A 329 1.99 27.43 4.66
N ALA A 330 2.26 26.61 3.65
CA ALA A 330 2.81 25.27 3.81
C ALA A 330 3.99 25.01 2.86
N PRO A 331 4.94 24.12 3.22
CA PRO A 331 5.96 23.65 2.30
C PRO A 331 5.38 22.96 1.07
N GLU A 332 6.05 23.05 -0.09
CA GLU A 332 5.59 22.42 -1.35
C GLU A 332 5.21 20.93 -1.20
N PRO A 333 5.97 20.07 -0.50
CA PRO A 333 5.58 18.66 -0.30
C PRO A 333 4.29 18.49 0.51
N VAL A 334 4.03 19.39 1.47
CA VAL A 334 2.81 19.36 2.31
C VAL A 334 1.61 19.85 1.50
N ALA A 335 1.78 20.89 0.68
CA ALA A 335 0.73 21.33 -0.26
C ALA A 335 0.40 20.22 -1.28
N ALA A 336 1.40 19.53 -1.81
CA ALA A 336 1.20 18.38 -2.69
C ALA A 336 0.41 17.26 -2.00
N PHE A 337 0.71 16.97 -0.73
CA PHE A 337 -0.05 16.01 0.06
C PHE A 337 -1.54 16.38 0.18
N TRP A 338 -1.86 17.62 0.54
CA TRP A 338 -3.25 18.06 0.68
C TRP A 338 -4.02 18.05 -0.64
N VAL A 339 -3.38 18.48 -1.73
CA VAL A 339 -3.96 18.45 -3.08
C VAL A 339 -4.27 17.01 -3.52
N GLU A 340 -3.31 16.09 -3.34
CA GLU A 340 -3.51 14.68 -3.67
C GLU A 340 -4.56 14.01 -2.79
N LEU A 341 -4.63 14.36 -1.51
CA LEU A 341 -5.63 13.83 -0.60
C LEU A 341 -7.03 14.33 -0.96
N ALA A 342 -7.21 15.61 -1.27
CA ALA A 342 -8.48 16.16 -1.72
C ALA A 342 -8.96 15.48 -3.01
N TYR A 343 -8.04 15.20 -3.93
CA TYR A 343 -8.31 14.42 -5.14
C TYR A 343 -8.68 12.97 -4.83
N ALA A 344 -7.92 12.27 -3.97
CA ALA A 344 -8.19 10.90 -3.57
C ALA A 344 -9.53 10.75 -2.79
N ALA A 345 -9.93 11.78 -2.04
CA ALA A 345 -11.22 11.83 -1.35
C ALA A 345 -12.39 12.22 -2.27
N GLY A 346 -12.13 12.54 -3.54
CA GLY A 346 -13.15 12.94 -4.51
C GLY A 346 -13.69 14.37 -4.32
N LEU A 347 -13.01 15.21 -3.53
CA LEU A 347 -13.40 16.62 -3.31
C LEU A 347 -12.91 17.53 -4.45
N LEU A 348 -11.91 17.08 -5.21
CA LEU A 348 -11.24 17.79 -6.28
C LEU A 348 -11.16 16.92 -7.53
N ALA A 349 -11.42 17.47 -8.72
CA ALA A 349 -11.26 16.78 -9.99
C ALA A 349 -10.92 17.75 -11.15
N SER A 350 -10.55 17.21 -12.31
CA SER A 350 -10.54 17.98 -13.58
C SER A 350 -11.97 18.15 -14.09
N ASP A 351 -12.31 19.34 -14.57
CA ASP A 351 -13.63 19.63 -15.17
C ASP A 351 -13.89 18.84 -16.46
N GLY A 352 -12.84 18.56 -17.25
CA GLY A 352 -12.94 17.86 -18.54
C GLY A 352 -13.38 18.76 -19.70
N GLU A 353 -13.28 20.09 -19.53
CA GLU A 353 -13.56 21.08 -20.57
C GLU A 353 -12.37 21.25 -21.54
N ALA A 354 -12.55 21.98 -22.65
CA ALA A 354 -11.49 22.16 -23.66
C ALA A 354 -10.19 22.77 -23.08
N ASP A 355 -10.33 23.67 -22.11
CA ASP A 355 -9.25 24.23 -21.31
C ASP A 355 -9.31 23.65 -19.89
N GLU A 356 -9.04 22.35 -19.77
CA GLU A 356 -9.22 21.60 -18.52
C GLU A 356 -8.61 22.31 -17.30
N ARG A 357 -9.38 22.41 -16.23
CA ARG A 357 -8.96 22.96 -14.93
C ARG A 357 -9.33 22.05 -13.78
N TYR A 358 -8.52 22.12 -12.74
CA TYR A 358 -8.87 21.51 -11.46
C TYR A 358 -9.82 22.41 -10.69
N ALA A 359 -10.93 21.84 -10.22
CA ALA A 359 -11.96 22.55 -9.45
C ALA A 359 -12.64 21.62 -8.43
N ALA A 360 -13.33 22.22 -7.47
CA ALA A 360 -14.11 21.48 -6.48
C ALA A 360 -15.24 20.68 -7.15
N THR A 361 -15.46 19.46 -6.69
CA THR A 361 -16.57 18.61 -7.15
C THR A 361 -17.86 18.98 -6.40
N PRO A 362 -19.05 18.60 -6.91
CA PRO A 362 -20.29 18.74 -6.15
C PRO A 362 -20.27 18.01 -4.79
N PHE A 363 -19.48 16.94 -4.67
CA PHE A 363 -19.31 16.21 -3.42
C PHE A 363 -18.62 17.04 -2.32
N TYR A 364 -17.83 18.05 -2.69
CA TYR A 364 -17.27 18.99 -1.71
C TYR A 364 -18.35 19.70 -0.91
N ASP A 365 -19.43 20.14 -1.55
CA ASP A 365 -20.52 20.84 -0.87
C ASP A 365 -21.23 19.90 0.12
N GLU A 366 -21.49 18.64 -0.26
CA GLU A 366 -22.02 17.62 0.65
C GLU A 366 -21.08 17.31 1.81
N TRP A 367 -19.77 17.23 1.52
CA TRP A 367 -18.76 17.00 2.54
C TRP A 367 -18.73 18.14 3.57
N ARG A 368 -18.87 19.40 3.14
CA ARG A 368 -18.91 20.57 4.05
C ARG A 368 -20.09 20.59 5.00
N GLU A 369 -21.23 19.99 4.63
CA GLU A 369 -22.43 19.91 5.49
C GLU A 369 -22.30 18.87 6.62
N ARG A 370 -21.29 17.99 6.56
CA ARG A 370 -21.11 16.92 7.56
C ARG A 370 -20.45 17.43 8.85
N PRO A 371 -20.71 16.77 9.99
CA PRO A 371 -19.98 17.04 11.23
C PRO A 371 -18.45 16.94 11.06
N PRO A 372 -17.64 17.76 11.74
CA PRO A 372 -16.17 17.76 11.60
C PRO A 372 -15.51 16.39 11.71
N ALA A 373 -15.95 15.55 12.66
CA ALA A 373 -15.37 14.22 12.83
C ALA A 373 -15.69 13.25 11.67
N GLU A 374 -16.86 13.39 11.04
CA GLU A 374 -17.22 12.61 9.85
C GLU A 374 -16.43 13.07 8.62
N ARG A 375 -16.25 14.39 8.48
CA ARG A 375 -15.39 14.98 7.43
C ARG A 375 -13.96 14.45 7.52
N TRP A 376 -13.41 14.40 8.74
CA TRP A 376 -12.09 13.84 9.00
C TRP A 376 -12.04 12.35 8.67
N ALA A 377 -13.04 11.58 9.08
CA ALA A 377 -13.09 10.14 8.85
C ALA A 377 -13.13 9.78 7.35
N LEU A 378 -13.78 10.58 6.51
CA LEU A 378 -13.74 10.45 5.05
C LEU A 378 -12.32 10.68 4.50
N LEU A 379 -11.63 11.74 4.95
CA LEU A 379 -10.25 12.01 4.54
C LEU A 379 -9.28 10.92 5.00
N ALA A 380 -9.36 10.50 6.27
CA ALA A 380 -8.52 9.46 6.84
C ALA A 380 -8.76 8.10 6.16
N GLY A 381 -10.01 7.77 5.83
CA GLY A 381 -10.37 6.57 5.08
C GLY A 381 -9.82 6.58 3.64
N ALA A 382 -9.96 7.70 2.93
CA ALA A 382 -9.39 7.88 1.59
C ALA A 382 -7.86 7.77 1.61
N TRP A 383 -7.20 8.41 2.59
CA TRP A 383 -5.76 8.29 2.77
C TRP A 383 -5.33 6.85 3.03
N LEU A 384 -6.06 6.11 3.87
CA LEU A 384 -5.70 4.75 4.27
C LEU A 384 -5.61 3.80 3.05
N THR A 385 -6.53 3.94 2.10
CA THR A 385 -6.62 3.08 0.89
C THR A 385 -5.94 3.67 -0.34
N ALA A 386 -5.53 4.94 -0.32
CA ALA A 386 -4.91 5.62 -1.45
C ALA A 386 -3.59 4.96 -1.89
N THR A 387 -3.49 4.68 -3.19
CA THR A 387 -2.27 4.19 -3.87
C THR A 387 -1.37 5.31 -4.35
N ARG A 388 -1.90 6.52 -4.55
CA ARG A 388 -1.11 7.68 -4.91
C ARG A 388 -0.18 8.06 -3.75
N ALA A 389 1.09 8.26 -4.06
CA ALA A 389 2.12 8.63 -3.07
C ALA A 389 2.61 10.07 -3.31
N PRO A 390 2.07 11.07 -2.59
CA PRO A 390 2.36 12.49 -2.82
C PRO A 390 3.84 12.86 -2.63
N GLY A 391 4.55 12.14 -1.76
CA GLY A 391 5.99 12.35 -1.53
C GLY A 391 6.89 12.09 -2.76
N LEU A 392 6.34 11.56 -3.85
CA LEU A 392 7.05 11.42 -5.14
C LEU A 392 7.01 12.67 -6.00
N VAL A 393 6.14 13.64 -5.69
CA VAL A 393 6.02 14.89 -6.45
C VAL A 393 7.36 15.64 -6.43
N GLY A 394 7.79 16.13 -7.59
CA GLY A 394 9.12 16.72 -7.80
C GLY A 394 10.24 15.70 -8.03
N GLY A 395 9.99 14.40 -7.80
CA GLY A 395 10.87 13.30 -8.18
C GLY A 395 10.88 13.02 -9.68
N ARG A 396 11.62 11.98 -10.10
CA ARG A 396 11.71 11.56 -11.50
C ARG A 396 11.20 10.14 -11.72
N ASP A 397 10.55 9.91 -12.86
CA ASP A 397 10.08 8.60 -13.31
C ASP A 397 11.21 7.75 -13.93
N ALA A 398 10.89 6.52 -14.36
CA ALA A 398 11.85 5.64 -15.01
C ALA A 398 12.37 6.16 -16.37
N LYS A 399 11.69 7.14 -16.96
CA LYS A 399 12.06 7.84 -18.20
C LYS A 399 12.71 9.20 -17.93
N ASP A 400 13.15 9.44 -16.69
CA ASP A 400 13.79 10.68 -16.22
C ASP A 400 12.90 11.95 -16.31
N ARG A 401 11.57 11.78 -16.39
CA ARG A 401 10.60 12.88 -16.40
C ARG A 401 10.17 13.24 -14.99
N THR A 402 9.98 14.53 -14.71
CA THR A 402 9.50 15.01 -13.41
C THR A 402 8.06 14.55 -13.15
N LEU A 403 7.79 14.09 -11.93
CA LEU A 403 6.45 13.74 -11.45
C LEU A 403 5.75 14.97 -10.90
N SER A 404 4.62 15.35 -11.51
CA SER A 404 3.77 16.46 -11.06
C SER A 404 2.67 16.00 -10.10
N ALA A 405 2.25 16.88 -9.19
CA ALA A 405 1.02 16.69 -8.42
C ALA A 405 -0.19 16.58 -9.38
N LEU A 406 -1.16 15.77 -9.03
CA LEU A 406 -2.32 15.29 -9.81
C LEU A 406 -1.95 14.64 -11.16
N GLY A 407 -0.66 14.39 -11.38
CA GLY A 407 -0.13 13.79 -12.60
C GLY A 407 -0.17 12.26 -12.58
N PRO A 408 0.05 11.63 -13.75
CA PRO A 408 0.23 10.19 -13.84
C PRO A 408 1.54 9.75 -13.19
N GLY A 409 1.61 8.49 -12.76
CA GLY A 409 2.86 7.89 -12.27
C GLY A 409 3.16 8.12 -10.78
N LEU A 410 2.19 8.63 -10.00
CA LEU A 410 2.28 8.69 -8.53
C LEU A 410 1.77 7.43 -7.83
N ASP A 411 1.00 6.60 -8.51
CA ASP A 411 0.44 5.37 -7.94
C ASP A 411 1.52 4.34 -7.58
N ARG A 412 1.52 3.91 -6.33
CA ARG A 412 2.33 2.83 -5.78
C ARG A 412 1.39 1.87 -5.07
N SER A 413 1.17 0.72 -5.70
CA SER A 413 0.28 -0.33 -5.21
C SER A 413 0.65 -0.85 -3.81
N ALA A 414 1.92 -0.74 -3.42
CA ALA A 414 2.41 -1.07 -2.08
C ALA A 414 2.09 -0.01 -1.00
N ALA A 415 1.65 1.21 -1.36
CA ALA A 415 1.44 2.29 -0.41
C ALA A 415 0.39 1.95 0.68
N PRO A 416 -0.80 1.42 0.35
CA PRO A 416 -1.77 0.99 1.36
C PRO A 416 -1.21 -0.11 2.27
N GLU A 417 -0.53 -1.12 1.72
CA GLU A 417 0.09 -2.21 2.50
C GLU A 417 1.09 -1.66 3.53
N VAL A 418 2.03 -0.82 3.08
CA VAL A 418 3.05 -0.22 3.95
C VAL A 418 2.40 0.66 5.02
N ARG A 419 1.40 1.46 4.64
CA ARG A 419 0.69 2.36 5.55
C ARG A 419 0.00 1.58 6.67
N HIS A 420 -0.79 0.57 6.32
CA HIS A 420 -1.43 -0.31 7.30
C HIS A 420 -0.42 -1.01 8.19
N ARG A 421 0.72 -1.45 7.62
CA ARG A 421 1.74 -2.13 8.40
C ARG A 421 2.41 -1.21 9.41
N VAL A 422 2.77 0.02 9.02
CA VAL A 422 3.29 1.05 9.94
C VAL A 422 2.31 1.27 11.08
N LEU A 423 1.04 1.53 10.76
CA LEU A 423 0.01 1.78 11.77
C LEU A 423 -0.24 0.57 12.68
N THR A 424 -0.15 -0.65 12.15
CA THR A 424 -0.24 -1.91 12.93
C THR A 424 0.93 -2.06 13.89
N LEU A 425 2.16 -1.71 13.48
CA LEU A 425 3.32 -1.72 14.35
C LEU A 425 3.17 -0.70 15.49
N LEU A 426 2.63 0.49 15.20
CA LEU A 426 2.30 1.48 16.24
C LEU A 426 1.18 0.99 17.17
N ALA A 427 0.18 0.29 16.63
CA ALA A 427 -0.92 -0.28 17.42
C ALA A 427 -0.45 -1.40 18.36
N GLY A 428 0.61 -2.13 17.98
CA GLY A 428 1.24 -3.15 18.82
C GLY A 428 1.96 -2.60 20.05
N LEU A 429 2.23 -1.29 20.11
CA LEU A 429 2.81 -0.64 21.28
C LEU A 429 1.72 -0.30 22.33
N PRO A 430 2.08 -0.15 23.62
CA PRO A 430 1.16 0.36 24.64
C PRO A 430 0.54 1.72 24.24
N ALA A 431 -0.67 2.00 24.72
CA ALA A 431 -1.32 3.29 24.46
C ALA A 431 -0.44 4.45 24.95
N GLY A 432 -0.26 5.47 24.11
CA GLY A 432 0.60 6.62 24.41
C GLY A 432 2.10 6.43 24.13
N ALA A 433 2.53 5.25 23.68
CA ALA A 433 3.91 5.00 23.30
C ALA A 433 4.21 5.46 21.86
N ALA A 434 5.32 6.17 21.69
CA ALA A 434 5.86 6.59 20.39
C ALA A 434 7.21 5.89 20.15
N PRO A 435 7.39 5.15 19.04
CA PRO A 435 8.69 4.53 18.72
C PRO A 435 9.65 5.53 18.09
N ALA A 436 10.94 5.17 18.06
CA ALA A 436 11.87 5.85 17.17
C ALA A 436 11.53 5.52 15.71
N PRO A 437 11.44 6.49 14.78
CA PRO A 437 11.11 6.22 13.38
C PRO A 437 12.01 5.15 12.74
N GLU A 438 13.30 5.17 13.03
CA GLU A 438 14.26 4.20 12.51
C GLU A 438 13.95 2.75 12.94
N SER A 439 13.41 2.54 14.15
CA SER A 439 13.03 1.19 14.62
C SER A 439 11.90 0.57 13.77
N ILE A 440 10.94 1.40 13.32
CA ILE A 440 9.88 0.97 12.39
C ILE A 440 10.49 0.61 11.03
N LEU A 441 11.43 1.41 10.54
CA LEU A 441 12.07 1.16 9.24
C LEU A 441 12.93 -0.10 9.27
N THR A 442 13.72 -0.31 10.33
CA THR A 442 14.50 -1.55 10.51
C THR A 442 13.57 -2.76 10.58
N ARG A 443 12.44 -2.65 11.30
CA ARG A 443 11.44 -3.71 11.37
C ARG A 443 10.83 -4.02 10.00
N LEU A 444 10.41 -3.01 9.24
CA LEU A 444 9.82 -3.20 7.91
C LEU A 444 10.83 -3.78 6.91
N HIS A 445 12.09 -3.33 6.97
CA HIS A 445 13.17 -3.90 6.16
C HIS A 445 13.41 -5.37 6.47
N TRP A 446 13.32 -5.78 7.75
CA TRP A 446 13.40 -7.18 8.12
C TRP A 446 12.21 -7.99 7.59
N GLU A 447 10.98 -7.45 7.61
CA GLU A 447 9.78 -8.16 7.13
C GLU A 447 9.71 -8.31 5.60
N ARG A 448 10.32 -7.37 4.87
CA ARG A 448 10.40 -7.32 3.41
C ARG A 448 11.80 -6.85 2.98
N PRO A 449 12.81 -7.72 3.04
CA PRO A 449 14.18 -7.37 2.69
C PRO A 449 14.30 -7.10 1.20
N LEU A 450 15.19 -6.18 0.85
CA LEU A 450 15.50 -5.87 -0.54
C LEU A 450 16.33 -6.99 -1.15
N ARG A 451 15.95 -7.41 -2.36
CA ARG A 451 16.80 -8.27 -3.16
C ARG A 451 17.93 -7.44 -3.79
N GLY A 452 19.16 -7.68 -3.36
CA GLY A 452 20.34 -7.36 -4.17
C GLY A 452 20.80 -5.90 -4.18
N THR A 453 20.76 -5.17 -3.06
CA THR A 453 21.56 -3.93 -2.89
C THR A 453 22.84 -4.14 -2.08
N ALA A 454 23.36 -5.37 -2.04
CA ALA A 454 24.79 -5.62 -1.76
C ALA A 454 25.64 -5.64 -3.06
N GLY A 455 25.16 -4.98 -4.13
CA GLY A 455 25.85 -4.85 -5.40
C GLY A 455 26.34 -3.42 -5.60
N THR A 456 27.67 -3.25 -5.59
CA THR A 456 28.47 -2.16 -6.18
C THR A 456 27.79 -0.78 -6.29
N PRO A 457 28.27 0.27 -5.58
CA PRO A 457 27.86 1.64 -5.87
C PRO A 457 28.07 1.90 -7.36
N ARG A 458 26.98 2.26 -8.06
CA ARG A 458 27.07 2.71 -9.45
C ARG A 458 27.87 4.01 -9.41
N PRO A 459 29.04 4.12 -10.07
CA PRO A 459 29.84 5.32 -10.00
C PRO A 459 29.01 6.52 -10.49
N GLY A 460 28.85 7.55 -9.64
CA GLY A 460 28.14 8.79 -9.96
C GLY A 460 26.77 9.02 -9.29
N ARG A 461 26.31 8.16 -8.37
CA ARG A 461 25.19 8.50 -7.45
C ARG A 461 25.70 8.47 -6.00
N ASP A 462 25.90 9.64 -5.40
CA ASP A 462 26.45 9.83 -4.04
C ASP A 462 25.49 9.44 -2.90
N THR A 463 24.51 8.59 -3.16
CA THR A 463 23.65 8.00 -2.13
C THR A 463 23.05 6.71 -2.69
N PRO A 464 23.07 5.57 -1.95
CA PRO A 464 22.25 4.44 -2.31
C PRO A 464 20.82 4.95 -2.42
N ALA A 465 20.19 4.78 -3.58
CA ALA A 465 18.81 5.21 -3.77
C ALA A 465 17.95 4.52 -2.72
N GLU A 466 17.43 5.28 -1.76
CA GLU A 466 16.61 4.76 -0.68
C GLU A 466 15.40 4.03 -1.27
N ASP A 467 15.18 2.80 -0.82
CA ASP A 467 14.12 1.96 -1.36
C ASP A 467 12.73 2.61 -1.19
N LEU A 468 11.86 2.33 -2.14
CA LEU A 468 10.51 2.88 -2.18
C LEU A 468 9.71 2.53 -0.92
N ARG A 469 9.77 1.31 -0.39
CA ARG A 469 8.99 0.94 0.82
C ARG A 469 9.46 1.71 2.05
N THR A 470 10.77 1.96 2.16
CA THR A 470 11.35 2.77 3.23
C THR A 470 10.84 4.21 3.14
N ARG A 471 10.83 4.80 1.94
CA ARG A 471 10.28 6.15 1.72
C ARG A 471 8.78 6.23 2.02
N LEU A 472 7.99 5.26 1.56
CA LEU A 472 6.55 5.15 1.85
C LEU A 472 6.28 5.08 3.36
N ALA A 473 7.11 4.35 4.12
CA ALA A 473 6.97 4.25 5.57
C ALA A 473 7.29 5.59 6.27
N ARG A 474 8.33 6.30 5.85
CA ARG A 474 8.63 7.65 6.37
C ARG A 474 7.51 8.63 6.07
N TRP A 475 7.00 8.66 4.84
CA TRP A 475 5.87 9.51 4.47
C TRP A 475 4.62 9.15 5.28
N THR A 476 4.34 7.85 5.47
CA THR A 476 3.22 7.41 6.32
C THR A 476 3.30 7.99 7.73
N LEU A 477 4.47 7.97 8.37
CA LEU A 477 4.64 8.51 9.73
C LEU A 477 4.33 10.02 9.77
N THR A 478 4.81 10.78 8.78
CA THR A 478 4.55 12.22 8.67
C THR A 478 3.08 12.52 8.35
N GLU A 479 2.52 11.84 7.35
CA GLU A 479 1.14 12.02 6.89
C GLU A 479 0.12 11.63 7.97
N ALA A 480 0.41 10.58 8.76
CA ALA A 480 -0.43 10.17 9.89
C ALA A 480 -0.48 11.25 10.99
N GLU A 481 0.63 11.95 11.24
CA GLU A 481 0.67 13.06 12.20
C GLU A 481 -0.07 14.28 11.64
N LEU A 482 0.15 14.64 10.37
CA LEU A 482 -0.56 15.74 9.70
C LEU A 482 -2.08 15.54 9.67
N LEU A 483 -2.54 14.29 9.49
CA LEU A 483 -3.96 13.97 9.51
C LEU A 483 -4.55 13.83 10.92
N GLY A 484 -3.74 13.80 11.98
CA GLY A 484 -4.24 13.52 13.33
C GLY A 484 -4.65 12.07 13.55
N VAL A 485 -4.08 11.12 12.80
CA VAL A 485 -4.14 9.68 13.09
C VAL A 485 -3.18 9.35 14.24
N THR A 486 -2.01 9.98 14.25
CA THR A 486 -1.05 9.98 15.37
C THR A 486 -1.01 11.36 16.03
N GLY A 487 -0.53 11.39 17.27
CA GLY A 487 -0.25 12.62 18.01
C GLY A 487 1.01 12.46 18.84
N ARG A 488 1.97 13.37 18.72
CA ARG A 488 3.29 13.27 19.35
C ARG A 488 4.00 11.96 18.97
N GLY A 489 3.81 11.49 17.73
CA GLY A 489 4.41 10.25 17.23
C GLY A 489 3.82 8.95 17.80
N ALA A 490 2.80 9.01 18.65
CA ALA A 490 2.07 7.86 19.17
C ALA A 490 0.73 7.69 18.46
N LEU A 491 0.26 6.44 18.28
CA LEU A 491 -1.04 6.17 17.69
C LEU A 491 -2.18 6.56 18.66
N SER A 492 -3.06 7.45 18.19
CA SER A 492 -4.22 7.94 18.95
C SER A 492 -5.30 6.88 19.12
N THR A 493 -6.25 7.10 20.03
CA THR A 493 -7.40 6.22 20.26
C THR A 493 -8.29 6.13 19.01
N GLN A 494 -8.56 7.25 18.34
CA GLN A 494 -9.29 7.27 17.07
C GLN A 494 -8.49 6.59 15.93
N GLY A 495 -7.16 6.73 15.92
CA GLY A 495 -6.29 6.04 14.96
C GLY A 495 -6.27 4.53 15.14
N ARG A 496 -6.32 4.04 16.38
CA ARG A 496 -6.50 2.60 16.69
C ARG A 496 -7.85 2.10 16.22
N ALA A 497 -8.91 2.86 16.47
CA ALA A 497 -10.26 2.52 16.01
C ALA A 497 -10.38 2.46 14.49
N LEU A 498 -9.66 3.32 13.76
CA LEU A 498 -9.58 3.29 12.28
C LEU A 498 -9.03 1.96 11.74
N LEU A 499 -8.16 1.28 12.50
CA LEU A 499 -7.61 -0.04 12.18
C LEU A 499 -8.48 -1.21 12.69
N GLY A 500 -9.65 -0.93 13.28
CA GLY A 500 -10.49 -1.94 13.92
C GLY A 500 -9.89 -2.52 15.21
N VAL A 501 -8.86 -1.88 15.78
CA VAL A 501 -8.26 -2.32 17.04
C VAL A 501 -9.15 -1.82 18.19
N PRO A 502 -9.72 -2.72 19.02
CA PRO A 502 -10.57 -2.32 20.13
C PRO A 502 -9.78 -1.42 21.09
N GLY A 503 -10.39 -0.30 21.47
CA GLY A 503 -9.79 0.61 22.44
C GLY A 503 -9.57 -0.07 23.80
N PRO A 504 -8.63 0.42 24.62
CA PRO A 504 -8.29 -0.18 25.92
C PRO A 504 -9.44 -0.25 26.94
N GLY A 505 -10.63 0.27 26.62
CA GLY A 505 -11.85 0.18 27.45
C GLY A 505 -12.93 -0.80 26.96
N ALA A 506 -12.74 -1.51 25.85
CA ALA A 506 -13.79 -2.37 25.26
C ALA A 506 -13.79 -3.83 25.76
N SER A 507 -12.74 -4.27 26.46
CA SER A 507 -12.61 -5.66 26.96
C SER A 507 -13.29 -5.91 28.33
N GLY A 508 -14.26 -5.08 28.73
CA GLY A 508 -14.93 -5.15 30.04
C GLY A 508 -16.46 -5.04 30.02
N GLY A 509 -17.13 -5.24 28.88
CA GLY A 509 -18.59 -5.30 28.83
C GLY A 509 -19.10 -6.71 29.15
N PRO A 510 -20.06 -6.89 30.08
CA PRO A 510 -20.57 -8.22 30.44
C PRO A 510 -21.32 -8.82 29.24
N GLY A 511 -21.06 -10.10 28.97
CA GLY A 511 -21.74 -10.84 27.89
C GLY A 511 -23.27 -10.87 28.05
N PRO A 512 -24.01 -11.23 27.00
CA PRO A 512 -25.46 -11.18 26.99
C PRO A 512 -26.03 -12.29 27.89
N GLY A 513 -26.26 -11.97 29.16
CA GLY A 513 -27.03 -12.78 30.09
C GLY A 513 -28.51 -12.45 29.97
N GLY A 514 -29.34 -13.49 29.75
CA GLY A 514 -30.79 -13.39 29.62
C GLY A 514 -31.54 -12.88 30.86
N PRO A 515 -32.87 -12.70 30.75
CA PRO A 515 -33.65 -11.84 31.63
C PRO A 515 -34.10 -12.55 32.91
N ALA A 516 -34.03 -11.90 34.06
CA ALA A 516 -34.99 -12.05 35.18
C ALA A 516 -34.61 -11.17 36.38
N GLY A 517 -35.64 -10.57 37.00
CA GLY A 517 -35.62 -10.29 38.45
C GLY A 517 -35.78 -8.83 38.85
N ALA A 518 -37.03 -8.38 38.89
CA ALA A 518 -37.43 -7.12 39.52
C ALA A 518 -37.19 -7.08 41.03
N SER A 519 -36.95 -5.87 41.55
CA SER A 519 -37.48 -5.27 42.81
C SER A 519 -36.41 -4.60 43.68
N GLY A 520 -36.71 -3.37 44.11
CA GLY A 520 -36.10 -2.75 45.30
C GLY A 520 -35.43 -1.39 45.10
N MET A 521 -36.21 -0.32 45.14
CA MET A 521 -35.81 1.04 45.59
C MET A 521 -36.81 1.44 46.69
N PRO A 522 -36.58 2.48 47.52
CA PRO A 522 -35.33 3.18 47.87
C PRO A 522 -35.22 3.57 49.38
N GLY A 523 -34.09 4.17 49.77
CA GLY A 523 -33.97 5.07 50.93
C GLY A 523 -32.57 5.71 50.94
N ALA A 524 -32.37 6.97 50.55
CA ALA A 524 -32.51 8.19 51.38
C ALA A 524 -31.81 8.03 52.74
N SER A 525 -30.92 8.88 53.26
CA SER A 525 -30.41 10.22 52.95
C SER A 525 -29.60 10.60 54.21
N GLY A 526 -28.44 11.27 54.10
CA GLY A 526 -27.75 11.78 55.30
C GLY A 526 -26.29 12.20 55.12
N LEU A 527 -26.08 13.36 54.52
CA LEU A 527 -24.91 14.24 54.73
C LEU A 527 -25.19 15.15 55.95
N PRO A 528 -24.27 16.02 56.42
CA PRO A 528 -22.80 15.91 56.56
C PRO A 528 -22.29 16.50 57.91
N GLY A 529 -20.99 16.41 58.16
CA GLY A 529 -20.27 17.27 59.10
C GLY A 529 -18.90 16.66 59.43
N GLY A 530 -17.77 17.33 59.39
CA GLY A 530 -17.46 18.75 59.26
C GLY A 530 -16.17 19.00 60.04
N GLY A 531 -15.09 19.33 59.35
CA GLY A 531 -13.93 20.09 59.87
C GLY A 531 -12.91 19.37 60.77
N GLY A 532 -11.62 19.53 60.44
CA GLY A 532 -10.53 19.45 61.43
C GLY A 532 -9.25 18.76 60.96
N LEU A 533 -8.35 19.52 60.35
CA LEU A 533 -6.89 19.31 60.41
C LEU A 533 -6.31 20.37 61.38
N PRO A 534 -5.03 20.34 61.81
CA PRO A 534 -3.99 19.30 61.75
C PRO A 534 -3.26 19.09 63.11
N GLY A 535 -2.27 18.20 63.20
CA GLY A 535 -1.24 18.27 64.26
C GLY A 535 -0.60 16.93 64.60
N GLY A 536 0.71 16.81 64.35
CA GLY A 536 1.50 15.60 64.56
C GLY A 536 1.92 15.34 66.00
N GLY A 537 2.47 14.13 66.22
CA GLY A 537 3.10 13.71 67.47
C GLY A 537 3.19 12.18 67.59
N GLU A 538 4.27 11.60 67.08
CA GLU A 538 4.91 10.40 67.68
C GLU A 538 5.71 10.84 68.94
N PRO A 539 6.21 9.96 69.85
CA PRO A 539 6.48 8.51 69.71
C PRO A 539 6.16 7.61 70.94
N GLY A 540 6.37 6.30 70.81
CA GLY A 540 6.72 5.38 71.91
C GLY A 540 5.97 4.05 71.96
N GLY A 541 6.64 2.96 71.52
CA GLY A 541 6.12 1.57 71.39
C GLY A 541 5.94 0.79 72.71
N PRO A 542 6.19 -0.55 72.79
CA PRO A 542 6.55 -1.52 71.75
C PRO A 542 5.77 -2.86 71.79
N GLY A 543 5.87 -3.63 70.70
CA GLY A 543 5.96 -5.09 70.76
C GLY A 543 4.76 -5.88 70.26
N ASP A 544 4.84 -6.34 69.00
CA ASP A 544 5.10 -7.77 68.82
C ASP A 544 5.79 -8.05 67.47
N LYS A 545 6.69 -9.04 67.49
CA LYS A 545 7.72 -9.30 66.47
C LYS A 545 7.34 -10.45 65.53
N LEU A 546 8.00 -10.42 64.36
CA LEU A 546 8.42 -11.52 63.46
C LEU A 546 7.55 -11.78 62.20
N PRO A 547 8.14 -12.31 61.11
CA PRO A 547 9.33 -11.84 60.40
C PRO A 547 9.05 -11.64 58.89
N VAL A 548 9.74 -10.69 58.27
CA VAL A 548 9.71 -10.45 56.82
C VAL A 548 10.53 -11.53 56.13
N HIS A 549 9.85 -12.46 55.45
CA HIS A 549 10.47 -13.29 54.42
C HIS A 549 10.51 -12.51 53.11
N HIS A 550 11.72 -12.16 52.67
CA HIS A 550 11.99 -11.82 51.29
C HIS A 550 11.68 -13.02 50.40
N HIS A 551 10.48 -13.08 49.84
CA HIS A 551 10.24 -13.89 48.66
C HIS A 551 10.63 -13.10 47.42
N ARG A 552 11.85 -13.41 46.95
CA ARG A 552 12.22 -13.43 45.53
C ARG A 552 11.02 -13.98 44.75
N ALA A 553 10.29 -13.11 44.05
CA ALA A 553 9.39 -13.54 43.01
C ALA A 553 10.25 -14.22 41.94
N SER A 554 10.10 -15.54 41.83
CA SER A 554 10.67 -16.37 40.78
C SER A 554 10.35 -15.75 39.42
N ALA A 555 11.39 -15.43 38.66
CA ALA A 555 11.29 -15.10 37.26
C ALA A 555 10.70 -16.31 36.54
N ALA A 556 9.41 -16.24 36.20
CA ALA A 556 8.83 -17.08 35.18
C ALA A 556 9.60 -16.83 33.87
N PRO A 557 9.87 -17.87 33.06
CA PRO A 557 10.60 -17.68 31.81
C PRO A 557 9.82 -16.69 30.95
N ALA A 558 10.52 -15.64 30.51
CA ALA A 558 10.00 -14.68 29.56
C ALA A 558 9.47 -15.46 28.35
N THR A 559 8.14 -15.59 28.26
CA THR A 559 7.49 -16.00 27.03
C THR A 559 7.94 -15.01 25.98
N ALA A 560 8.61 -15.53 24.95
CA ALA A 560 9.07 -14.76 23.80
C ALA A 560 7.97 -13.77 23.37
N PRO A 561 8.32 -12.51 23.04
CA PRO A 561 7.33 -11.53 22.63
C PRO A 561 6.53 -12.12 21.48
N THR A 562 5.25 -12.41 21.74
CA THR A 562 4.30 -12.85 20.74
C THR A 562 4.36 -11.81 19.63
N ALA A 563 4.84 -12.18 18.45
CA ALA A 563 4.86 -11.29 17.30
C ALA A 563 3.48 -10.64 17.19
N PRO A 564 3.37 -9.30 17.03
CA PRO A 564 2.08 -8.65 16.96
C PRO A 564 1.29 -9.35 15.86
N ALA A 565 0.18 -10.00 16.26
CA ALA A 565 -0.67 -10.74 15.36
C ALA A 565 -0.96 -9.84 14.16
N SER A 566 -0.70 -10.35 12.96
CA SER A 566 -1.02 -9.64 11.72
C SER A 566 -2.50 -9.27 11.79
N LEU A 567 -2.82 -8.00 11.99
CA LEU A 567 -4.18 -7.51 11.79
C LEU A 567 -4.52 -7.84 10.33
N VAL A 568 -5.47 -8.75 10.16
CA VAL A 568 -5.98 -9.10 8.84
C VAL A 568 -6.64 -7.84 8.27
N PRO A 569 -6.47 -7.52 6.97
CA PRO A 569 -7.17 -6.39 6.37
C PRO A 569 -8.67 -6.51 6.62
N LEU A 570 -9.28 -5.44 7.12
CA LEU A 570 -10.73 -5.38 7.36
C LEU A 570 -11.47 -5.50 6.02
N SER A 571 -12.59 -6.21 6.01
CA SER A 571 -13.52 -6.13 4.88
C SER A 571 -14.05 -4.70 4.71
N PRO A 572 -14.53 -4.31 3.52
CA PRO A 572 -15.06 -2.96 3.31
C PRO A 572 -16.15 -2.56 4.31
N ALA A 573 -17.00 -3.50 4.72
CA ALA A 573 -18.04 -3.27 5.73
C ALA A 573 -17.45 -3.05 7.13
N GLU A 574 -16.48 -3.88 7.54
CA GLU A 574 -15.77 -3.71 8.81
C GLU A 574 -14.98 -2.39 8.84
N GLN A 575 -14.36 -2.03 7.72
CA GLN A 575 -13.64 -0.76 7.58
C GLN A 575 -14.59 0.44 7.72
N ALA A 576 -15.80 0.38 7.15
CA ALA A 576 -16.80 1.43 7.33
C ALA A 576 -17.20 1.60 8.81
N VAL A 577 -17.39 0.50 9.54
CA VAL A 577 -17.70 0.50 10.98
C VAL A 577 -16.54 1.04 11.81
N ALA A 578 -15.30 0.65 11.47
CA ALA A 578 -14.08 1.15 12.09
C ALA A 578 -13.93 2.67 11.90
N THR A 579 -14.12 3.16 10.67
CA THR A 579 -14.08 4.58 10.32
C THR A 579 -15.17 5.38 11.06
N ALA A 580 -16.40 4.87 11.15
CA ALA A 580 -17.48 5.52 11.91
C ALA A 580 -17.18 5.55 13.43
N THR A 581 -16.54 4.51 13.96
CA THR A 581 -16.12 4.47 15.37
C THR A 581 -14.99 5.45 15.65
N ALA A 582 -14.03 5.59 14.74
CA ALA A 582 -12.98 6.60 14.83
C ALA A 582 -13.55 8.02 14.86
N ALA A 583 -14.53 8.33 13.99
CA ALA A 583 -15.24 9.61 14.01
C ALA A 583 -15.90 9.89 15.37
N ARG A 584 -16.64 8.93 15.94
CA ARG A 584 -17.28 9.10 17.26
C ARG A 584 -16.28 9.36 18.39
N LEU A 585 -15.10 8.74 18.33
CA LEU A 585 -14.05 8.93 19.34
C LEU A 585 -13.35 10.28 19.19
N LEU A 586 -13.21 10.78 17.96
CA LEU A 586 -12.63 12.09 17.68
C LEU A 586 -13.60 13.24 18.01
N ALA A 587 -14.91 13.06 17.78
CA ALA A 587 -15.92 14.10 17.94
C ALA A 587 -15.84 14.93 19.24
N PRO A 588 -15.73 14.32 20.45
CA PRO A 588 -15.66 15.10 21.70
C PRO A 588 -14.32 15.82 21.92
N LEU A 589 -13.30 15.57 21.09
CA LEU A 589 -11.97 16.18 21.20
C LEU A 589 -11.78 17.35 20.25
N LEU A 590 -12.66 17.51 19.26
CA LEU A 590 -12.63 18.65 18.34
C LEU A 590 -13.24 19.87 19.03
N PRO A 591 -12.75 21.10 18.73
CA PRO A 591 -13.36 22.32 19.27
C PRO A 591 -14.81 22.43 18.81
N GLU A 592 -15.72 22.76 19.74
CA GLU A 592 -17.10 23.08 19.38
C GLU A 592 -17.15 24.35 18.54
N PRO A 593 -17.83 24.34 17.38
CA PRO A 593 -18.09 25.55 16.61
C PRO A 593 -18.83 26.59 17.46
N LEU A 594 -18.39 27.83 17.39
CA LEU A 594 -18.95 28.95 18.11
C LEU A 594 -19.92 29.73 17.21
N ASP A 595 -21.06 30.07 17.76
CA ASP A 595 -22.06 30.96 17.17
C ASP A 595 -21.77 32.45 17.42
N HIS A 596 -20.59 32.79 17.97
CA HIS A 596 -20.27 34.16 18.37
C HIS A 596 -18.79 34.54 18.25
N VAL A 597 -18.56 35.86 18.19
CA VAL A 597 -17.24 36.52 18.20
C VAL A 597 -17.12 37.56 19.33
N LEU A 598 -15.91 38.02 19.59
CA LEU A 598 -15.61 39.12 20.52
C LEU A 598 -15.21 40.36 19.72
N LEU A 599 -16.07 41.38 19.69
CA LEU A 599 -15.76 42.66 19.04
C LEU A 599 -14.89 43.55 19.95
N GLN A 600 -13.85 44.14 19.36
CA GLN A 600 -12.89 45.01 20.02
C GLN A 600 -12.94 46.45 19.46
N ALA A 601 -12.48 47.42 20.25
CA ALA A 601 -12.58 48.85 19.92
C ALA A 601 -11.66 49.29 18.75
N ASP A 602 -10.72 48.46 18.33
CA ASP A 602 -9.75 48.71 17.26
C ASP A 602 -10.22 48.18 15.88
N LEU A 603 -11.54 48.03 15.71
CA LEU A 603 -12.19 47.50 14.51
C LEU A 603 -11.81 46.05 14.21
N THR A 604 -11.59 45.24 15.25
CA THR A 604 -11.35 43.81 15.09
C THR A 604 -12.44 42.97 15.76
N ALA A 605 -12.65 41.76 15.23
CA ALA A 605 -13.41 40.69 15.86
C ALA A 605 -12.48 39.50 16.11
N VAL A 606 -12.50 38.96 17.33
CA VAL A 606 -11.73 37.77 17.70
C VAL A 606 -12.67 36.59 17.84
N ALA A 607 -12.44 35.54 17.06
CA ALA A 607 -13.10 34.25 17.19
C ALA A 607 -12.18 33.31 18.01
N PRO A 608 -12.51 33.01 19.29
CA PRO A 608 -11.65 32.20 20.16
C PRO A 608 -11.66 30.69 19.83
N GLY A 609 -12.39 30.29 18.79
CA GLY A 609 -12.50 28.94 18.28
C GLY A 609 -13.12 28.97 16.87
N PRO A 610 -13.30 27.80 16.22
CA PRO A 610 -13.93 27.75 14.90
C PRO A 610 -15.34 28.31 14.97
N LEU A 611 -15.74 29.11 13.99
CA LEU A 611 -17.10 29.67 13.94
C LEU A 611 -18.04 28.68 13.23
N GLU A 612 -19.31 28.71 13.61
CA GLU A 612 -20.36 28.07 12.81
C GLU A 612 -20.34 28.63 11.39
N ARG A 613 -20.60 27.76 10.41
CA ARG A 613 -20.41 28.08 8.98
C ARG A 613 -21.19 29.32 8.52
N PRO A 614 -22.49 29.51 8.85
CA PRO A 614 -23.22 30.72 8.41
C PRO A 614 -22.61 32.01 8.96
N LEU A 615 -22.08 31.97 10.18
CA LEU A 615 -21.38 33.09 10.81
C LEU A 615 -20.03 33.33 10.13
N ALA A 616 -19.23 32.28 9.91
CA ALA A 616 -17.93 32.38 9.25
C ALA A 616 -18.03 32.94 7.81
N GLU A 617 -19.01 32.48 7.03
CA GLU A 617 -19.25 32.93 5.65
C GLU A 617 -19.65 34.41 5.63
N THR A 618 -20.58 34.81 6.49
CA THR A 618 -21.03 36.20 6.57
C THR A 618 -19.92 37.13 7.06
N LEU A 619 -19.15 36.70 8.07
CA LEU A 619 -18.04 37.47 8.62
C LEU A 619 -16.88 37.59 7.61
N GLY A 620 -16.62 36.56 6.80
CA GLY A 620 -15.60 36.59 5.75
C GLY A 620 -15.94 37.53 4.58
N VAL A 621 -17.21 37.88 4.39
CA VAL A 621 -17.61 38.95 3.46
C VAL A 621 -17.46 40.32 4.13
N LEU A 622 -17.85 40.42 5.41
CA LEU A 622 -17.93 41.66 6.17
C LEU A 622 -16.57 42.18 6.71
N ALA A 623 -15.57 41.32 6.84
CA ALA A 623 -14.26 41.62 7.40
C ALA A 623 -13.14 40.86 6.68
N ASP A 624 -11.92 41.40 6.76
CA ASP A 624 -10.71 40.76 6.23
C ASP A 624 -10.02 39.96 7.34
N VAL A 625 -9.48 38.79 7.04
CA VAL A 625 -8.75 37.97 8.03
C VAL A 625 -7.34 38.53 8.19
N GLU A 626 -6.98 38.97 9.40
CA GLU A 626 -5.66 39.54 9.70
C GLU A 626 -4.68 38.49 10.21
N SER A 627 -5.16 37.56 11.04
CA SER A 627 -4.34 36.46 11.57
C SER A 627 -5.17 35.19 11.71
N LYS A 628 -4.53 34.07 11.36
CA LYS A 628 -5.03 32.71 11.56
C LYS A 628 -4.17 32.06 12.64
N GLY A 629 -4.80 31.56 13.70
CA GLY A 629 -4.12 30.96 14.84
C GLY A 629 -5.12 30.32 15.80
N GLY A 630 -4.73 30.13 17.07
CA GLY A 630 -5.63 29.62 18.12
C GLY A 630 -6.88 30.48 18.35
N ALA A 631 -6.87 31.73 17.89
CA ALA A 631 -8.03 32.57 17.70
C ALA A 631 -7.91 33.32 16.36
N THR A 632 -8.96 33.29 15.54
CA THR A 632 -8.97 34.00 14.26
C THR A 632 -9.32 35.46 14.50
N VAL A 633 -8.48 36.37 13.99
CA VAL A 633 -8.70 37.82 14.11
C VAL A 633 -9.17 38.35 12.76
N TYR A 634 -10.36 38.94 12.77
CA TYR A 634 -10.97 39.61 11.63
C TYR A 634 -10.86 41.12 11.81
N ARG A 635 -10.53 41.86 10.75
CA ARG A 635 -10.46 43.31 10.74
C ARG A 635 -11.56 43.88 9.84
N PHE A 636 -12.35 44.79 10.40
CA PHE A 636 -13.34 45.54 9.63
C PHE A 636 -12.67 46.74 8.97
N THR A 637 -12.84 46.86 7.65
CA THR A 637 -12.33 47.98 6.86
C THR A 637 -13.48 48.63 6.08
N PRO A 638 -13.33 49.89 5.61
CA PRO A 638 -14.34 50.49 4.73
C PRO A 638 -14.62 49.65 3.47
N GLY A 639 -13.60 48.95 2.95
CA GLY A 639 -13.72 48.07 1.80
C GLY A 639 -14.49 46.77 2.10
N SER A 640 -14.25 46.14 3.25
CA SER A 640 -14.96 44.92 3.65
C SER A 640 -16.43 45.19 3.97
N VAL A 641 -16.74 46.31 4.63
CA VAL A 641 -18.12 46.74 4.87
C VAL A 641 -18.84 47.04 3.55
N ARG A 642 -18.18 47.74 2.60
CA ARG A 642 -18.75 47.99 1.28
C ARG A 642 -19.06 46.69 0.53
N ARG A 643 -18.15 45.70 0.59
CA ARG A 643 -18.34 44.37 -0.01
C ARG A 643 -19.62 43.69 0.50
N ALA A 644 -19.89 43.79 1.80
CA ALA A 644 -21.13 43.26 2.38
C ALA A 644 -22.39 44.00 1.91
N LEU A 645 -22.31 45.33 1.74
CA LEU A 645 -23.42 46.13 1.19
C LEU A 645 -23.65 45.82 -0.31
N ASP A 646 -22.57 45.64 -1.08
CA ASP A 646 -22.63 45.24 -2.50
C ASP A 646 -23.22 43.84 -2.68
N ALA A 647 -23.02 42.96 -1.70
CA ALA A 647 -23.68 41.65 -1.62
C ALA A 647 -25.16 41.72 -1.18
N GLY A 648 -25.74 42.92 -1.04
CA GLY A 648 -27.16 43.15 -0.80
C GLY A 648 -27.58 43.20 0.67
N ARG A 649 -26.65 43.37 1.62
CA ARG A 649 -26.99 43.61 3.05
C ARG A 649 -27.23 45.09 3.31
N THR A 650 -28.15 45.44 4.21
CA THR A 650 -28.34 46.82 4.67
C THR A 650 -27.52 47.10 5.94
N ALA A 651 -27.30 48.38 6.27
CA ALA A 651 -26.66 48.75 7.54
C ALA A 651 -27.37 48.15 8.75
N ALA A 652 -28.70 48.15 8.74
CA ALA A 652 -29.53 47.55 9.79
C ALA A 652 -29.25 46.03 9.89
N ASP A 653 -29.21 45.31 8.77
CA ASP A 653 -28.90 43.87 8.76
C ASP A 653 -27.51 43.58 9.34
N LEU A 654 -26.52 44.43 9.05
CA LEU A 654 -25.15 44.29 9.55
C LEU A 654 -25.07 44.54 11.06
N HIS A 655 -25.73 45.59 11.57
CA HIS A 655 -25.84 45.85 13.01
C HIS A 655 -26.57 44.72 13.73
N ASP A 656 -27.71 44.27 13.21
CA ASP A 656 -28.49 43.17 13.78
C ASP A 656 -27.71 41.85 13.76
N PHE A 657 -26.93 41.61 12.71
CA PHE A 657 -26.06 40.43 12.60
C PHE A 657 -24.96 40.46 13.66
N LEU A 658 -24.22 41.57 13.76
CA LEU A 658 -23.13 41.73 14.74
C LEU A 658 -23.67 41.71 16.19
N ALA A 659 -24.84 42.29 16.43
CA ALA A 659 -25.49 42.26 17.74
C ALA A 659 -25.90 40.84 18.15
N ARG A 660 -26.38 40.03 17.21
CA ARG A 660 -26.77 38.63 17.46
C ARG A 660 -25.58 37.71 17.73
N HIS A 661 -24.48 37.89 17.01
CA HIS A 661 -23.32 36.98 17.05
C HIS A 661 -22.12 37.57 17.78
N SER A 662 -22.28 38.63 18.58
CA SER A 662 -21.20 39.17 19.40
C SER A 662 -21.49 38.97 20.88
N ARG A 663 -20.49 38.49 21.63
CA ARG A 663 -20.55 38.44 23.10
C ARG A 663 -20.28 39.77 23.77
N THR A 664 -19.68 40.71 23.04
CA THR A 664 -19.45 42.09 23.49
C THR A 664 -20.39 43.05 22.75
N PRO A 665 -20.81 44.17 23.37
CA PRO A 665 -21.56 45.20 22.65
C PRO A 665 -20.77 45.73 21.45
N ILE A 666 -21.47 46.11 20.38
CA ILE A 666 -20.84 46.69 19.18
C ILE A 666 -20.09 47.98 19.58
N PRO A 667 -18.76 48.05 19.40
CA PRO A 667 -18.01 49.25 19.73
C PRO A 667 -18.43 50.44 18.87
N GLN A 668 -18.49 51.63 19.48
CA GLN A 668 -18.89 52.87 18.79
C GLN A 668 -18.09 53.14 17.48
N PRO A 669 -16.77 52.89 17.41
CA PRO A 669 -16.02 53.06 16.15
C PRO A 669 -16.52 52.16 15.02
N LEU A 670 -16.89 50.91 15.33
CA LEU A 670 -17.40 49.97 14.34
C LEU A 670 -18.80 50.36 13.87
N ALA A 671 -19.66 50.78 14.79
CA ALA A 671 -20.99 51.26 14.45
C ALA A 671 -20.93 52.49 13.52
N TYR A 672 -20.04 53.45 13.83
CA TYR A 672 -19.81 54.63 13.00
C TYR A 672 -19.27 54.27 11.61
N LEU A 673 -18.33 53.32 11.52
CA LEU A 673 -17.79 52.84 10.24
C LEU A 673 -18.90 52.27 9.34
N ILE A 674 -19.77 51.42 9.89
CA ILE A 674 -20.89 50.81 9.15
C ILE A 674 -21.82 51.90 8.62
N ASP A 675 -22.23 52.84 9.48
CA ASP A 675 -23.15 53.91 9.10
C ASP A 675 -22.55 54.88 8.08
N ASP A 676 -21.27 55.24 8.21
CA ASP A 676 -20.59 56.14 7.27
C ASP A 676 -20.43 55.52 5.88
N VAL A 677 -20.05 54.23 5.81
CA VAL A 677 -19.94 53.50 4.54
C VAL A 677 -21.33 53.32 3.91
N ALA A 678 -22.34 52.98 4.69
CA ALA A 678 -23.71 52.81 4.21
C ALA A 678 -24.33 54.12 3.71
N ARG A 679 -24.10 55.24 4.40
CA ARG A 679 -24.52 56.57 3.91
C ARG A 679 -23.93 56.87 2.53
N LYS A 680 -22.65 56.54 2.32
CA LYS A 680 -21.95 56.78 1.06
C LYS A 680 -22.30 55.76 -0.04
N HIS A 681 -22.89 54.62 0.33
CA HIS A 681 -23.29 53.54 -0.57
C HIS A 681 -24.59 53.88 -1.30
N GLY A 682 -24.62 53.75 -2.63
CA GLY A 682 -25.84 53.94 -3.44
C GLY A 682 -26.22 55.39 -3.82
N HIS A 683 -25.40 56.41 -3.51
CA HIS A 683 -25.63 57.80 -3.98
C HIS A 683 -25.50 57.97 -5.50
N LEU A 684 -24.65 57.17 -6.14
CA LEU A 684 -24.55 57.06 -7.59
C LEU A 684 -25.41 55.87 -8.02
N ARG A 685 -26.44 56.15 -8.83
CA ARG A 685 -27.37 55.13 -9.31
C ARG A 685 -26.93 54.65 -10.68
N ILE A 686 -26.60 53.38 -10.76
CA ILE A 686 -26.29 52.70 -12.01
C ILE A 686 -27.57 51.95 -12.40
N GLY A 687 -28.17 52.33 -13.53
CA GLY A 687 -29.25 51.56 -14.14
C GLY A 687 -28.66 50.45 -15.00
N ALA A 688 -29.26 49.26 -14.99
CA ALA A 688 -28.89 48.22 -15.95
C ALA A 688 -29.38 48.63 -17.34
N ALA A 689 -28.46 49.13 -18.16
CA ALA A 689 -28.57 49.00 -19.60
C ALA A 689 -27.97 47.63 -19.93
N SER A 690 -28.83 46.65 -20.21
CA SER A 690 -28.39 45.30 -20.56
C SER A 690 -27.47 45.34 -21.80
N ALA A 691 -27.69 46.31 -22.68
CA ALA A 691 -26.77 46.67 -23.76
C ALA A 691 -26.93 48.14 -24.14
N TYR A 692 -25.97 48.70 -24.88
CA TYR A 692 -26.07 50.04 -25.45
C TYR A 692 -25.74 50.01 -26.94
N VAL A 693 -26.29 50.96 -27.68
CA VAL A 693 -25.98 51.21 -29.10
C VAL A 693 -25.36 52.59 -29.18
N ARG A 694 -24.12 52.65 -29.64
CA ARG A 694 -23.43 53.89 -29.97
C ARG A 694 -23.39 54.05 -31.49
N CYS A 695 -23.79 55.22 -31.98
CA CYS A 695 -23.71 55.56 -33.39
C CYS A 695 -23.36 57.04 -33.53
N ASP A 696 -22.44 57.36 -34.44
CA ASP A 696 -21.97 58.74 -34.64
C ASP A 696 -23.00 59.60 -35.42
N ASP A 697 -24.07 58.99 -35.95
CA ASP A 697 -25.18 59.67 -36.64
C ASP A 697 -26.47 59.65 -35.79
N ASP A 698 -26.86 60.83 -35.33
CA ASP A 698 -28.06 61.07 -34.51
C ASP A 698 -29.38 60.75 -35.25
N ALA A 699 -29.39 60.96 -36.57
CA ALA A 699 -30.56 60.71 -37.40
C ALA A 699 -30.83 59.20 -37.48
N LEU A 700 -29.78 58.38 -37.56
CA LEU A 700 -29.88 56.92 -37.62
C LEU A 700 -30.46 56.33 -36.32
N LEU A 701 -30.04 56.82 -35.15
CA LEU A 701 -30.62 56.38 -33.87
C LEU A 701 -32.08 56.82 -33.70
N THR A 702 -32.42 57.97 -34.27
CA THR A 702 -33.80 58.46 -34.27
C THR A 702 -34.68 57.61 -35.20
N GLU A 703 -34.15 57.17 -36.34
CA GLU A 703 -34.81 56.22 -37.25
C GLU A 703 -35.03 54.85 -36.56
N ILE A 704 -34.01 54.32 -35.88
CA ILE A 704 -34.10 53.07 -35.13
C ILE A 704 -35.17 53.14 -34.03
N LEU A 705 -35.26 54.25 -33.30
CA LEU A 705 -36.30 54.45 -32.28
C LEU A 705 -37.71 54.62 -32.86
N ALA A 706 -37.83 55.11 -34.09
CA ALA A 706 -39.11 55.32 -34.77
C ALA A 706 -39.65 54.05 -35.46
N ASP A 707 -38.78 53.06 -35.76
CA ASP A 707 -39.19 51.78 -36.33
C ASP A 707 -40.03 50.98 -35.32
N LYS A 708 -41.25 50.61 -35.71
CA LYS A 708 -42.18 49.83 -34.87
C LYS A 708 -41.60 48.48 -34.44
N ARG A 709 -40.66 47.91 -35.22
CA ARG A 709 -39.98 46.65 -34.90
C ARG A 709 -39.02 46.78 -33.71
N ALA A 710 -38.53 47.99 -33.41
CA ALA A 710 -37.62 48.25 -32.29
C ALA A 710 -38.30 48.24 -30.91
N ALA A 711 -39.64 48.21 -30.85
CA ALA A 711 -40.39 48.17 -29.59
C ALA A 711 -40.05 46.94 -28.73
N ALA A 712 -39.74 45.80 -29.36
CA ALA A 712 -39.35 44.57 -28.67
C ALA A 712 -37.98 44.68 -27.97
N LEU A 713 -37.10 45.58 -28.43
CA LEU A 713 -35.75 45.80 -27.91
C LEU A 713 -35.72 46.75 -26.70
N ARG A 714 -36.87 47.36 -26.37
CA ARG A 714 -37.06 48.27 -25.21
C ARG A 714 -35.94 49.32 -25.10
N LEU A 715 -35.67 49.98 -26.22
CA LEU A 715 -34.63 51.00 -26.33
C LEU A 715 -35.05 52.28 -25.60
N ARG A 716 -34.10 52.90 -24.91
CA ARG A 716 -34.25 54.16 -24.20
C ARG A 716 -33.04 55.04 -24.53
N ARG A 717 -33.29 56.27 -24.97
CA ARG A 717 -32.20 57.22 -25.27
C ARG A 717 -31.55 57.72 -23.99
N LEU A 718 -30.23 57.60 -23.90
CA LEU A 718 -29.43 58.12 -22.78
C LEU A 718 -28.67 59.41 -23.17
N ALA A 719 -28.27 59.52 -24.43
CA ALA A 719 -27.63 60.69 -25.03
C ALA A 719 -27.99 60.79 -26.53
N PRO A 720 -27.68 61.89 -27.25
CA PRO A 720 -27.98 62.04 -28.68
C PRO A 720 -27.47 60.85 -29.52
N THR A 721 -26.22 60.44 -29.31
CA THR A 721 -25.53 59.35 -30.02
C THR A 721 -25.53 58.00 -29.28
N VAL A 722 -26.33 57.85 -28.21
CA VAL A 722 -26.32 56.62 -27.38
C VAL A 722 -27.73 56.19 -26.95
N LEU A 723 -28.08 54.96 -27.30
CA LEU A 723 -29.28 54.25 -26.81
C LEU A 723 -28.88 53.20 -25.78
N ALA A 724 -29.67 53.03 -24.72
CA ALA A 724 -29.62 51.88 -23.84
C ALA A 724 -30.79 50.94 -24.14
N ALA A 725 -30.53 49.64 -24.14
CA ALA A 725 -31.54 48.60 -24.24
C ALA A 725 -31.67 47.87 -22.91
N GLN A 726 -32.87 47.36 -22.62
CA GLN A 726 -33.07 46.41 -21.53
C GLN A 726 -32.95 44.95 -21.96
N SER A 727 -32.91 44.69 -23.28
CA SER A 727 -32.51 43.40 -23.84
C SER A 727 -31.00 43.20 -23.75
N ASP A 728 -30.57 41.96 -23.57
CA ASP A 728 -29.14 41.61 -23.52
C ASP A 728 -28.42 41.93 -24.86
N PRO A 729 -27.08 42.02 -24.85
CA PRO A 729 -26.30 42.42 -26.03
C PRO A 729 -26.49 41.50 -27.23
N ALA A 730 -26.72 40.20 -27.02
CA ALA A 730 -26.91 39.24 -28.11
C ALA A 730 -28.28 39.42 -28.78
N ALA A 731 -29.34 39.52 -27.99
CA ALA A 731 -30.69 39.78 -28.48
C ALA A 731 -30.80 41.14 -29.18
N LEU A 732 -30.11 42.16 -28.67
CA LEU A 732 -30.04 43.48 -29.30
C LEU A 732 -29.31 43.45 -30.65
N LEU A 733 -28.18 42.74 -30.71
CA LEU A 733 -27.34 42.61 -31.90
C LEU A 733 -28.06 41.83 -33.02
N GLU A 734 -28.80 40.77 -32.68
CA GLU A 734 -29.66 40.05 -33.62
C GLU A 734 -30.87 40.86 -34.08
N GLY A 735 -31.56 41.55 -33.16
CA GLY A 735 -32.73 42.36 -33.49
C GLY A 735 -32.44 43.52 -34.43
N LEU A 736 -31.30 44.20 -34.23
CA LEU A 736 -30.85 45.27 -35.12
C LEU A 736 -30.42 44.74 -36.50
N ARG A 737 -29.82 43.54 -36.59
CA ARG A 737 -29.53 42.88 -37.88
C ARG A 737 -30.78 42.52 -38.66
N ALA A 738 -31.79 41.99 -37.98
CA ALA A 738 -33.09 41.68 -38.59
C ALA A 738 -33.82 42.94 -39.11
N MET A 739 -33.50 44.11 -38.54
CA MET A 739 -34.01 45.40 -39.00
C MET A 739 -33.25 45.98 -40.21
N GLY A 740 -32.12 45.38 -40.61
CA GLY A 740 -31.29 45.80 -41.75
C GLY A 740 -30.01 46.56 -41.37
N PHE A 741 -29.68 46.67 -40.08
CA PHE A 741 -28.49 47.38 -39.58
C PHE A 741 -27.33 46.41 -39.30
N ALA A 742 -26.09 46.89 -39.22
CA ALA A 742 -24.89 46.07 -39.04
C ALA A 742 -24.09 46.41 -37.76
N PRO A 743 -24.55 46.03 -36.55
CA PRO A 743 -23.86 46.33 -35.28
C PRO A 743 -22.75 45.32 -34.93
N ALA A 744 -21.76 45.80 -34.15
CA ALA A 744 -20.67 45.02 -33.56
C ALA A 744 -20.76 45.05 -32.02
N ALA A 745 -20.36 43.98 -31.33
CA ALA A 745 -20.37 43.91 -29.87
C ALA A 745 -19.23 44.75 -29.29
N GLU A 746 -19.47 45.47 -28.20
CA GLU A 746 -18.48 46.32 -27.54
C GLU A 746 -18.25 45.83 -26.09
N SER A 747 -17.10 46.16 -25.55
CA SER A 747 -16.55 45.82 -24.26
C SER A 747 -16.81 46.88 -23.21
N ALA A 748 -16.54 46.56 -21.95
CA ALA A 748 -16.60 47.55 -20.89
C ALA A 748 -15.55 48.68 -21.03
N GLU A 749 -14.44 48.44 -21.72
CA GLU A 749 -13.36 49.40 -21.97
C GLU A 749 -13.52 50.20 -23.30
N GLY A 750 -14.56 49.91 -24.10
CA GLY A 750 -14.80 50.53 -25.42
C GLY A 750 -14.15 49.81 -26.61
N ASP A 751 -13.38 48.76 -26.36
CA ASP A 751 -12.98 47.73 -27.33
C ASP A 751 -14.12 46.73 -27.58
N VAL A 752 -13.95 45.59 -28.25
CA VAL A 752 -15.00 44.55 -28.39
C VAL A 752 -14.77 43.43 -27.35
N LEU A 753 -15.66 43.17 -26.35
CA LEU A 753 -15.44 42.14 -25.27
C LEU A 753 -16.65 41.24 -24.90
N ILE A 754 -16.29 40.20 -24.14
CA ILE A 754 -16.99 38.99 -23.66
C ILE A 754 -16.99 38.98 -22.08
N THR A 755 -17.96 38.33 -21.39
CA THR A 755 -18.51 38.60 -20.01
C THR A 755 -18.01 37.79 -18.76
N ARG A 756 -18.41 38.23 -17.52
CA ARG A 756 -18.03 37.83 -16.11
C ARG A 756 -18.22 36.35 -15.66
N ALA A 757 -17.45 35.92 -14.62
CA ALA A 757 -17.28 34.56 -14.10
C ALA A 757 -18.25 34.11 -12.96
N HIS A 758 -18.78 32.87 -13.06
CA HIS A 758 -19.49 32.12 -12.01
C HIS A 758 -18.51 31.20 -11.25
N ALA A 759 -18.89 30.73 -10.05
CA ALA A 759 -18.16 29.68 -9.34
C ALA A 759 -17.99 28.46 -10.25
N HIS A 760 -16.74 28.03 -10.41
CA HIS A 760 -16.40 26.98 -11.37
C HIS A 760 -16.48 25.63 -10.67
N ARG A 761 -17.33 24.72 -11.18
CA ARG A 761 -17.50 23.37 -10.64
C ARG A 761 -17.22 22.36 -11.73
N THR A 762 -16.67 21.22 -11.33
CA THR A 762 -16.66 20.06 -12.21
C THR A 762 -18.08 19.47 -12.31
N PRO A 763 -18.38 18.70 -13.37
CA PRO A 763 -19.48 17.74 -13.34
C PRO A 763 -19.33 16.78 -12.14
N PRO A 764 -20.39 16.08 -11.70
CA PRO A 764 -20.26 15.02 -10.70
C PRO A 764 -19.20 13.99 -11.10
N ARG A 765 -18.24 13.73 -10.21
CA ARG A 765 -17.15 12.77 -10.39
C ARG A 765 -17.08 11.84 -9.18
N THR A 766 -16.74 10.59 -9.42
CA THR A 766 -16.41 9.63 -8.37
C THR A 766 -14.93 9.78 -7.99
N ALA A 767 -14.61 9.56 -6.72
CA ALA A 767 -13.22 9.45 -6.27
C ALA A 767 -12.46 8.39 -7.11
N PRO A 768 -11.16 8.60 -7.39
CA PRO A 768 -10.36 7.65 -8.16
C PRO A 768 -10.25 6.32 -7.41
N GLU A 769 -10.43 5.20 -8.11
CA GLU A 769 -10.24 3.88 -7.53
C GLU A 769 -8.74 3.61 -7.26
N PRO A 770 -8.37 3.10 -6.07
CA PRO A 770 -7.01 2.66 -5.79
C PRO A 770 -6.53 1.62 -6.82
N VAL A 771 -5.25 1.67 -7.19
CA VAL A 771 -4.61 0.73 -8.14
C VAL A 771 -3.93 -0.42 -7.38
N PRO A 772 -4.58 -1.58 -7.18
CA PRO A 772 -4.02 -2.69 -6.40
C PRO A 772 -2.81 -3.36 -7.08
N ASP A 773 -2.00 -4.05 -6.27
CA ASP A 773 -0.87 -4.84 -6.79
C ASP A 773 -1.36 -6.23 -7.21
N GLY A 774 -1.59 -6.42 -8.52
CA GLY A 774 -2.05 -7.69 -9.05
C GLY A 774 -3.51 -8.01 -8.72
N PRO A 775 -3.95 -9.27 -8.92
CA PRO A 775 -5.33 -9.66 -8.67
C PRO A 775 -5.67 -9.53 -7.17
N PRO A 776 -6.92 -9.20 -6.82
CA PRO A 776 -7.36 -9.12 -5.43
C PRO A 776 -7.07 -10.45 -4.71
N PRO A 777 -6.77 -10.42 -3.40
CA PRO A 777 -6.59 -11.65 -2.64
C PRO A 777 -7.88 -12.46 -2.75
N PRO A 778 -7.79 -13.77 -3.08
CA PRO A 778 -8.97 -14.58 -3.27
C PRO A 778 -9.72 -14.72 -1.93
N ASP A 779 -11.04 -14.51 -1.97
CA ASP A 779 -11.88 -14.68 -0.80
C ASP A 779 -11.98 -16.17 -0.40
N GLY A 780 -12.52 -16.44 0.80
CA GLY A 780 -12.63 -17.81 1.30
C GLY A 780 -13.47 -18.73 0.41
N THR A 781 -14.48 -18.16 -0.27
CA THR A 781 -15.39 -18.88 -1.15
C THR A 781 -14.69 -19.33 -2.43
N LEU A 782 -13.98 -18.40 -3.10
CA LEU A 782 -13.18 -18.64 -4.29
C LEU A 782 -12.04 -19.61 -4.00
N LEU A 783 -11.37 -19.47 -2.85
CA LEU A 783 -10.32 -20.42 -2.43
C LEU A 783 -10.88 -21.83 -2.27
N SER A 784 -12.03 -21.97 -1.60
CA SER A 784 -12.65 -23.28 -1.38
C SER A 784 -13.11 -23.92 -2.69
N ALA A 785 -13.69 -23.13 -3.60
CA ALA A 785 -14.09 -23.58 -4.93
C ALA A 785 -12.88 -23.98 -5.79
N ALA A 786 -11.82 -23.17 -5.79
CA ALA A 786 -10.58 -23.45 -6.53
C ALA A 786 -9.89 -24.73 -6.03
N ILE A 787 -9.80 -24.93 -4.71
CA ILE A 787 -9.21 -26.15 -4.14
C ILE A 787 -10.03 -27.38 -4.55
N ARG A 788 -11.37 -27.30 -4.47
CA ARG A 788 -12.24 -28.39 -4.92
C ARG A 788 -12.03 -28.73 -6.39
N ALA A 789 -11.93 -27.72 -7.26
CA ALA A 789 -11.66 -27.91 -8.68
C ALA A 789 -10.29 -28.56 -8.93
N ILE A 790 -9.23 -28.05 -8.27
CA ILE A 790 -7.86 -28.58 -8.36
C ILE A 790 -7.81 -30.05 -7.90
N ARG A 791 -8.49 -30.37 -6.79
CA ARG A 791 -8.56 -31.74 -6.24
C ARG A 791 -9.30 -32.69 -7.18
N ALA A 792 -10.46 -32.26 -7.69
CA ALA A 792 -11.24 -33.04 -8.64
C ALA A 792 -10.43 -33.33 -9.91
N GLY A 793 -9.72 -32.34 -10.45
CA GLY A 793 -8.87 -32.56 -11.62
C GLY A 793 -7.62 -33.40 -11.33
N ASP A 794 -7.01 -33.29 -10.14
CA ASP A 794 -5.89 -34.17 -9.75
C ASP A 794 -6.34 -35.62 -9.54
N LEU A 795 -7.53 -35.86 -8.96
CA LEU A 795 -8.15 -37.19 -8.87
C LEU A 795 -8.41 -37.76 -10.27
N ALA A 796 -9.02 -36.96 -11.17
CA ALA A 796 -9.26 -37.38 -12.55
C ALA A 796 -7.97 -37.68 -13.33
N ALA A 797 -6.89 -36.93 -13.07
CA ALA A 797 -5.59 -37.14 -13.70
C ALA A 797 -4.82 -38.35 -13.16
N THR A 798 -5.07 -38.77 -11.92
CA THR A 798 -4.31 -39.83 -11.22
C THR A 798 -5.09 -41.14 -11.06
N ALA A 799 -6.40 -41.15 -11.29
CA ALA A 799 -7.22 -42.35 -11.21
C ALA A 799 -6.70 -43.46 -12.16
N PRO A 800 -6.47 -44.68 -11.66
CA PRO A 800 -6.01 -45.78 -12.49
C PRO A 800 -7.09 -46.11 -13.53
N ARG A 801 -6.76 -45.98 -14.81
CA ARG A 801 -7.65 -46.35 -15.91
C ARG A 801 -7.98 -47.84 -15.80
N LYS A 802 -9.26 -48.19 -15.68
CA LYS A 802 -9.74 -49.57 -15.71
C LYS A 802 -9.35 -50.17 -17.07
N PRO A 803 -8.58 -51.28 -17.12
CA PRO A 803 -8.26 -51.92 -18.39
C PRO A 803 -9.53 -52.61 -18.91
N THR A 804 -10.28 -51.92 -19.76
CA THR A 804 -11.22 -52.58 -20.67
C THR A 804 -10.38 -53.27 -21.73
N GLY A 805 -10.41 -54.60 -21.73
CA GLY A 805 -9.56 -55.45 -22.56
C GLY A 805 -9.74 -55.18 -24.05
N THR A 806 -8.87 -54.33 -24.59
CA THR A 806 -8.21 -54.35 -25.91
C THR A 806 -7.43 -53.04 -26.00
N ASP A 807 -6.11 -53.09 -25.83
CA ASP A 807 -5.24 -51.93 -26.02
C ASP A 807 -5.38 -51.37 -27.44
N PRO A 808 -5.54 -50.05 -27.60
CA PRO A 808 -4.81 -49.29 -28.59
C PRO A 808 -3.72 -48.46 -27.90
N ALA A 809 -2.61 -48.24 -28.61
CA ALA A 809 -1.43 -47.55 -28.11
C ALA A 809 -1.74 -46.15 -27.52
N ALA A 810 -0.95 -45.76 -26.53
CA ALA A 810 -1.00 -44.45 -25.88
C ALA A 810 -1.15 -43.30 -26.90
N GLY A 811 -2.30 -42.63 -26.87
CA GLY A 811 -2.61 -41.48 -27.74
C GLY A 811 -3.77 -41.69 -28.72
N GLU A 812 -4.36 -42.89 -28.83
CA GLU A 812 -5.59 -43.05 -29.62
C GLU A 812 -6.84 -42.64 -28.83
N LEU A 813 -7.69 -41.86 -29.51
CA LEU A 813 -9.02 -41.48 -29.02
C LEU A 813 -9.84 -42.74 -28.73
N PRO A 814 -10.71 -42.74 -27.69
CA PRO A 814 -11.69 -43.82 -27.52
C PRO A 814 -12.43 -43.99 -28.84
N ARG A 815 -12.65 -45.23 -29.31
CA ARG A 815 -13.45 -45.53 -30.50
C ARG A 815 -14.68 -46.33 -30.07
N THR A 816 -15.73 -45.65 -29.62
CA THR A 816 -17.04 -46.29 -29.41
C THR A 816 -17.83 -46.20 -30.72
N SER A 817 -18.69 -47.19 -30.98
CA SER A 817 -19.57 -47.12 -32.15
C SER A 817 -20.52 -45.92 -32.02
N ALA A 818 -20.99 -45.34 -33.13
CA ALA A 818 -21.89 -44.18 -33.07
C ALA A 818 -23.18 -44.45 -32.25
N ALA A 819 -23.67 -45.70 -32.26
CA ALA A 819 -24.82 -46.13 -31.47
C ALA A 819 -24.51 -46.18 -29.97
N GLU A 820 -23.30 -46.62 -29.61
CA GLU A 820 -22.83 -46.73 -28.22
C GLU A 820 -22.51 -45.35 -27.63
N THR A 821 -21.82 -44.48 -28.39
CA THR A 821 -21.63 -43.05 -28.04
C THR A 821 -22.96 -42.37 -27.74
N LEU A 822 -23.96 -42.54 -28.62
CA LEU A 822 -25.29 -41.95 -28.43
C LEU A 822 -25.96 -42.50 -27.16
N ALA A 823 -25.93 -43.82 -26.95
CA ALA A 823 -26.55 -44.47 -25.80
C ALA A 823 -25.91 -44.01 -24.47
N THR A 824 -24.58 -43.95 -24.40
CA THR A 824 -23.86 -43.49 -23.20
C THR A 824 -24.11 -42.01 -22.91
N VAL A 825 -24.12 -41.14 -23.93
CA VAL A 825 -24.43 -39.72 -23.71
C VAL A 825 -25.90 -39.53 -23.31
N GLN A 826 -26.84 -40.28 -23.89
CA GLN A 826 -28.25 -40.22 -23.48
C GLN A 826 -28.47 -40.73 -22.05
N ALA A 827 -27.76 -41.79 -21.65
CA ALA A 827 -27.77 -42.27 -20.27
C ALA A 827 -27.23 -41.20 -19.31
N ALA A 828 -26.11 -40.57 -19.63
CA ALA A 828 -25.52 -39.51 -18.82
C ALA A 828 -26.37 -38.23 -18.73
N VAL A 829 -27.17 -37.90 -19.76
CA VAL A 829 -28.16 -36.82 -19.66
C VAL A 829 -29.25 -37.14 -18.65
N LEU A 830 -29.63 -38.41 -18.51
CA LEU A 830 -30.66 -38.85 -17.56
C LEU A 830 -30.12 -38.93 -16.11
N THR A 831 -28.87 -39.35 -15.94
CA THR A 831 -28.24 -39.51 -14.63
C THR A 831 -27.55 -38.23 -14.14
N GLY A 832 -27.17 -37.33 -15.05
CA GLY A 832 -26.37 -36.13 -14.74
C GLY A 832 -24.88 -36.41 -14.65
N ASP A 833 -24.44 -37.61 -15.04
CA ASP A 833 -23.05 -38.05 -14.87
C ASP A 833 -22.10 -37.37 -15.85
N SER A 834 -20.86 -37.14 -15.40
CA SER A 834 -19.82 -36.60 -16.25
C SER A 834 -19.22 -37.67 -17.15
N LEU A 835 -19.06 -37.35 -18.43
CA LEU A 835 -18.51 -38.22 -19.45
C LEU A 835 -17.15 -37.73 -19.93
N TRP A 836 -16.26 -38.68 -20.16
CA TRP A 836 -15.02 -38.46 -20.87
C TRP A 836 -15.23 -38.73 -22.37
N ILE A 837 -14.95 -37.73 -23.21
CA ILE A 837 -15.10 -37.83 -24.66
C ILE A 837 -13.79 -37.59 -25.40
N GLY A 838 -13.55 -38.36 -26.46
CA GLY A 838 -12.62 -38.01 -27.52
C GLY A 838 -13.33 -37.12 -28.56
N TYR A 839 -12.78 -35.96 -28.89
CA TYR A 839 -13.37 -35.01 -29.83
C TYR A 839 -12.36 -34.53 -30.88
N VAL A 840 -12.76 -34.56 -32.15
CA VAL A 840 -11.97 -34.00 -33.26
C VAL A 840 -12.60 -32.69 -33.71
N ASN A 841 -11.83 -31.59 -33.71
CA ASN A 841 -12.33 -30.28 -34.14
C ASN A 841 -12.45 -30.17 -35.67
N ALA A 842 -12.88 -29.01 -36.18
CA ALA A 842 -13.05 -28.79 -37.62
C ALA A 842 -11.72 -28.84 -38.39
N GLU A 843 -10.62 -28.57 -37.69
CA GLU A 843 -9.24 -28.54 -38.19
C GLU A 843 -8.56 -29.93 -38.14
N GLY A 844 -9.27 -30.98 -37.72
CA GLY A 844 -8.76 -32.35 -37.67
C GLY A 844 -7.87 -32.66 -36.44
N ALA A 845 -7.75 -31.73 -35.49
CA ALA A 845 -7.01 -31.94 -34.25
C ALA A 845 -7.85 -32.72 -33.23
N ALA A 846 -7.29 -33.83 -32.76
CA ALA A 846 -7.83 -34.68 -31.71
C ALA A 846 -7.64 -34.04 -30.33
N SER A 847 -8.69 -34.01 -29.52
CA SER A 847 -8.67 -33.50 -28.14
C SER A 847 -9.49 -34.42 -27.23
N GLN A 848 -9.14 -34.47 -25.96
CA GLN A 848 -9.89 -35.17 -24.92
C GLN A 848 -10.61 -34.13 -24.06
N ARG A 849 -11.87 -34.38 -23.71
CA ARG A 849 -12.69 -33.44 -22.91
C ARG A 849 -13.51 -34.20 -21.88
N VAL A 850 -13.74 -33.55 -20.75
CA VAL A 850 -14.68 -34.00 -19.73
C VAL A 850 -15.91 -33.12 -19.83
N ILE A 851 -17.06 -33.71 -20.09
CA ILE A 851 -18.30 -32.99 -20.33
C ILE A 851 -19.42 -33.50 -19.42
N ALA A 852 -20.24 -32.61 -18.89
CA ALA A 852 -21.51 -32.96 -18.24
C ALA A 852 -22.64 -32.69 -19.25
N PRO A 853 -23.20 -33.72 -19.92
CA PRO A 853 -24.17 -33.54 -20.98
C PRO A 853 -25.52 -33.07 -20.43
N ILE A 854 -26.05 -31.99 -21.02
CA ILE A 854 -27.29 -31.33 -20.60
C ILE A 854 -28.46 -31.83 -21.46
N ARG A 855 -28.23 -32.00 -22.76
CA ARG A 855 -29.22 -32.55 -23.72
C ARG A 855 -28.56 -33.09 -24.97
N VAL A 856 -29.24 -34.06 -25.61
CA VAL A 856 -28.85 -34.62 -26.92
C VAL A 856 -30.02 -34.50 -27.88
N GLU A 857 -29.89 -33.67 -28.92
CA GLU A 857 -30.92 -33.46 -29.94
C GLU A 857 -30.27 -33.23 -31.31
N GLY A 858 -30.93 -33.72 -32.38
CA GLY A 858 -30.53 -33.40 -33.77
C GLY A 858 -29.10 -33.81 -34.16
N GLY A 859 -28.49 -34.80 -33.51
CA GLY A 859 -27.11 -35.20 -33.77
C GLY A 859 -26.04 -34.34 -33.07
N PHE A 860 -26.44 -33.53 -32.08
CA PHE A 860 -25.56 -32.73 -31.24
C PHE A 860 -25.75 -33.05 -29.76
N VAL A 861 -24.67 -32.91 -28.99
CA VAL A 861 -24.66 -32.94 -27.53
C VAL A 861 -24.39 -31.53 -27.04
N THR A 862 -25.32 -30.93 -26.30
CA THR A 862 -25.01 -29.71 -25.52
C THR A 862 -24.55 -30.16 -24.15
N ALA A 863 -23.36 -29.74 -23.74
CA ALA A 863 -22.77 -30.14 -22.48
C ALA A 863 -21.96 -29.01 -21.84
N TYR A 864 -21.87 -29.02 -20.51
CA TYR A 864 -20.90 -28.20 -19.81
C TYR A 864 -19.52 -28.82 -19.99
N ASP A 865 -18.58 -28.10 -20.60
CA ASP A 865 -17.21 -28.59 -20.79
C ASP A 865 -16.35 -28.20 -19.60
N HIS A 866 -16.01 -29.16 -18.75
CA HIS A 866 -15.14 -28.93 -17.59
C HIS A 866 -13.71 -28.56 -17.98
N THR A 867 -13.29 -28.82 -19.22
CA THR A 867 -11.97 -28.45 -19.73
C THR A 867 -11.93 -27.00 -20.24
N ALA A 868 -13.06 -26.46 -20.70
CA ALA A 868 -13.18 -25.08 -21.24
C ALA A 868 -13.98 -24.13 -20.33
N ASP A 869 -14.58 -24.65 -19.26
CA ASP A 869 -15.42 -23.95 -18.29
C ASP A 869 -16.58 -23.16 -18.90
N GLU A 870 -17.17 -23.69 -19.98
CA GLU A 870 -18.31 -23.08 -20.65
C GLU A 870 -19.23 -24.15 -21.26
N VAL A 871 -20.49 -23.78 -21.51
CA VAL A 871 -21.46 -24.66 -22.19
C VAL A 871 -21.15 -24.67 -23.68
N ARG A 872 -20.82 -25.85 -24.21
CA ARG A 872 -20.51 -26.04 -25.64
C ARG A 872 -21.40 -27.10 -26.26
N THR A 873 -21.59 -26.97 -27.57
CA THR A 873 -22.34 -27.93 -28.38
C THR A 873 -21.37 -28.73 -29.26
N TYR A 874 -21.38 -30.05 -29.09
CA TYR A 874 -20.53 -31.00 -29.82
C TYR A 874 -21.35 -31.78 -30.84
N PRO A 875 -20.96 -31.82 -32.12
CA PRO A 875 -21.55 -32.75 -33.08
C PRO A 875 -21.17 -34.20 -32.73
N LEU A 876 -22.16 -35.09 -32.61
CA LEU A 876 -21.96 -36.51 -32.25
C LEU A 876 -21.00 -37.24 -33.19
N HIS A 877 -21.04 -36.94 -34.49
CA HIS A 877 -20.17 -37.57 -35.49
C HIS A 877 -18.69 -37.17 -35.37
N ARG A 878 -18.36 -36.18 -34.53
CA ARG A 878 -16.98 -35.78 -34.21
C ARG A 878 -16.53 -36.27 -32.83
N ILE A 879 -17.43 -36.88 -32.07
CA ILE A 879 -17.09 -37.61 -30.87
C ILE A 879 -16.57 -38.96 -31.31
N THR A 880 -15.27 -39.16 -31.13
CA THR A 880 -14.60 -40.39 -31.54
C THR A 880 -14.87 -41.52 -30.57
N GLY A 881 -15.08 -41.21 -29.28
CA GLY A 881 -15.66 -42.15 -28.35
C GLY A 881 -15.92 -41.58 -26.96
N VAL A 882 -16.59 -42.38 -26.12
CA VAL A 882 -17.13 -41.97 -24.82
C VAL A 882 -16.75 -43.01 -23.75
N ALA A 883 -16.39 -42.55 -22.56
CA ALA A 883 -16.26 -43.39 -21.37
C ALA A 883 -16.92 -42.69 -20.16
N GLU A 884 -17.60 -43.47 -19.32
CA GLU A 884 -18.14 -42.98 -18.05
C GLU A 884 -17.00 -42.72 -17.06
N LEU A 885 -17.04 -41.59 -16.35
CA LEU A 885 -16.20 -41.39 -15.18
C LEU A 885 -16.84 -42.16 -14.01
N ALA A 886 -16.10 -43.10 -13.43
CA ALA A 886 -16.57 -43.78 -12.23
C ALA A 886 -16.62 -42.79 -11.05
N GLU A 887 -17.77 -42.70 -10.40
CA GLU A 887 -17.91 -42.03 -9.10
C GLU A 887 -17.37 -42.95 -8.00
N GLU A 888 -16.35 -42.47 -7.26
CA GLU A 888 -16.21 -42.56 -5.79
C GLU A 888 -14.97 -41.80 -5.30
#